data_AF-A0A976FJF4-F1
#
_entry.id   AF-A0A976FJF4-F1
#
_cell.length_a   1.000
_cell.length_b   1.000
_cell.length_c   1.000
_cell.angle_alpha   90.00
_cell.angle_beta   90.00
_cell.angle_gamma   90.00
#
_symmetry.space_group_name_H-M   'P 1'
#
loop_
_entity.id
_entity.type
_entity.pdbx_description
1 polymer ?
#
loop_
_entity_poly.entity_id
_entity_poly.type
_entity_poly.pdbx_seq_one_letter_code
_entity_poly.pdbx_strand_id
1 'polypeptide(L)'
;MKLLCAIVGERSVFPVTIDETKSVVALNDAIKIKNSNKIKCDAAELELYLARKGNAWLSDSEPSAQQLIKGNVDDDIESMLDCKPLMSTRSIQRYLNENQMPAPQPRQIHVLVVVPRQILSISRNSKTAKTVERYETLSKTLASQQQVESLSKAIRSILESKDEVTPFVVLESSSGMGKTQMAFNLDATGQFDIYHIMCDNVDDKGQDISAAYASRSRVFENCLKKDFEMTNGPNTGSIMLLQGENYLSLYGFIYAALLEKNELETAVWTRNDVNQALKDRVTNGKKPFIFFLDDFPREIDRKAASNDRWAYDNRRRLRLMLNVFRSFGLVVVVSSTSGTARGLTSVSSGSRCPADYLWCIVHPLLPRTVIGSDVQILPTVFQNIVANSRPLFAEIAIQYIRENPWNVGNNTANYLNALVGHLAPLLARRKQRRHHEFEIGQLCLLLCSSCRVEDGKLNLIDSHYACLDEKRTFRLFLKANGNSYKADEAEFDFEDRRSWKCRSVFPHPSNDVLLYLTLTGGMSYRPFDLSLREVFLSVPTTTMYLHDTNEPMDEKQRFEVFVFAAVVLASHVAGLGGVAFPTFLGRLLYELGVKSQDVKIDFPVGFETRGNWVVPFLSPPNVKWPAWLLNDELKLDNFVQTANSETIDFRIDSGLISGECNDEEQPLSLETIRKILSRVPAESKLHLVVTRGLQKEYFIREETYAAFVREHNLATMDVYRVSCGSKLEEIVGIENQELHKVQCMDDGSTKHCEKKLVIFVEIGNGRI
;
A
#
# COMPACT_ATOMS: atom_id res chain seq x y z
N MET A 1 10.90 37.44 -48.50
CA MET A 1 9.59 38.01 -48.10
C MET A 1 9.24 37.66 -46.64
N LYS A 2 8.28 38.37 -46.03
CA LYS A 2 7.80 38.13 -44.66
C LYS A 2 6.31 37.79 -44.70
N LEU A 3 5.95 36.61 -44.24
CA LEU A 3 4.58 36.12 -44.17
C LEU A 3 4.09 36.18 -42.73
N LEU A 4 2.85 36.61 -42.54
CA LEU A 4 2.17 36.48 -41.25
C LEU A 4 1.34 35.19 -41.28
N CYS A 5 1.67 34.25 -40.39
CA CYS A 5 1.03 32.94 -40.30
C CYS A 5 0.13 32.89 -39.06
N ALA A 6 -1.02 32.24 -39.18
CA ALA A 6 -1.95 32.01 -38.07
C ALA A 6 -2.21 30.51 -37.93
N ILE A 7 -2.08 29.96 -36.72
CA ILE A 7 -2.48 28.56 -36.47
C ILE A 7 -3.99 28.54 -36.27
N VAL A 8 -4.69 27.74 -37.08
CA VAL A 8 -6.15 27.62 -37.04
C VAL A 8 -6.58 27.01 -35.70
N GLY A 9 -7.57 27.62 -35.03
CA GLY A 9 -8.07 27.16 -33.73
C GLY A 9 -7.19 27.52 -32.52
N GLU A 10 -6.11 28.28 -32.73
CA GLU A 10 -5.14 28.63 -31.69
C GLU A 10 -4.93 30.14 -31.64
N ARG A 11 -4.76 30.69 -30.43
CA ARG A 11 -4.37 32.11 -30.24
C ARG A 11 -2.90 32.31 -30.60
N SER A 12 -2.59 32.27 -31.89
CA SER A 12 -1.21 32.24 -32.37
C SER A 12 -1.06 32.81 -33.77
N VAL A 13 -0.66 34.08 -33.85
CA VAL A 13 -0.27 34.74 -35.09
C VAL A 13 1.20 35.18 -34.99
N PHE A 14 2.01 34.83 -35.98
CA PHE A 14 3.45 35.08 -35.93
C PHE A 14 4.06 35.29 -37.32
N PRO A 15 5.13 36.12 -37.42
CA PRO A 15 5.79 36.34 -38.68
C PRO A 15 6.84 35.25 -38.98
N VAL A 16 6.90 34.83 -40.24
CA VAL A 16 7.91 33.93 -40.79
C VAL A 16 8.62 34.63 -41.95
N THR A 17 9.95 34.65 -41.92
CA THR A 17 10.76 35.19 -43.03
C THR A 17 11.23 34.04 -43.90
N ILE A 18 10.95 34.12 -45.20
CA ILE A 18 11.32 33.09 -46.18
C ILE A 18 11.61 33.71 -47.55
N ASP A 19 12.51 33.11 -48.31
CA ASP A 19 12.75 33.44 -49.71
C ASP A 19 11.60 32.87 -50.58
N GLU A 20 11.03 33.72 -51.44
CA GLU A 20 9.86 33.36 -52.27
C GLU A 20 10.13 32.23 -53.28
N THR A 21 11.39 32.04 -53.66
CA THR A 21 11.83 30.96 -54.55
C THR A 21 11.84 29.59 -53.85
N LYS A 22 11.77 29.56 -52.52
CA LYS A 22 11.76 28.32 -51.72
C LYS A 22 10.43 27.60 -51.83
N SER A 23 10.49 26.29 -51.61
CA SER A 23 9.32 25.41 -51.62
C SER A 23 8.43 25.60 -50.39
N VAL A 24 7.20 25.13 -50.49
CA VAL A 24 6.26 25.07 -49.36
C VAL A 24 6.79 24.13 -48.25
N VAL A 25 7.56 23.08 -48.57
CA VAL A 25 8.29 22.29 -47.54
C VAL A 25 9.19 23.20 -46.68
N ALA A 26 9.98 24.07 -47.31
CA ALA A 26 10.86 24.97 -46.57
C ALA A 26 10.06 25.98 -45.72
N LEU A 27 8.83 26.32 -46.14
CA LEU A 27 7.91 27.14 -45.35
C LEU A 27 7.39 26.38 -44.12
N ASN A 28 7.03 25.10 -44.28
CA ASN A 28 6.65 24.22 -43.18
C ASN A 28 7.76 24.13 -42.12
N ASP A 29 9.01 23.91 -42.55
CA ASP A 29 10.16 23.88 -41.64
C ASP A 29 10.35 25.21 -40.92
N ALA A 30 10.28 26.33 -41.64
CA ALA A 30 10.41 27.66 -41.06
C ALA A 30 9.30 27.97 -40.05
N ILE A 31 8.06 27.54 -40.31
CA ILE A 31 6.92 27.67 -39.41
C ILE A 31 7.14 26.84 -38.13
N LYS A 32 7.53 25.56 -38.26
CA LYS A 32 7.81 24.69 -37.10
C LYS A 32 8.95 25.24 -36.26
N ILE A 33 10.05 25.69 -36.87
CA ILE A 33 11.18 26.31 -36.15
C ILE A 33 10.71 27.55 -35.39
N LYS A 34 9.90 28.40 -36.03
CA LYS A 34 9.43 29.65 -35.45
C LYS A 34 8.46 29.44 -34.29
N ASN A 35 7.69 28.36 -34.31
CA ASN A 35 6.66 28.07 -33.31
C ASN A 35 6.74 26.64 -32.77
N SER A 36 7.96 26.20 -32.42
CA SER A 36 8.26 24.83 -31.94
C SER A 36 7.60 24.49 -30.60
N ASN A 37 7.16 25.51 -29.85
CA ASN A 37 6.43 25.34 -28.61
C ASN A 37 4.99 24.86 -28.85
N LYS A 38 4.33 25.33 -29.91
CA LYS A 38 2.94 24.95 -30.25
C LYS A 38 2.86 23.84 -31.30
N ILE A 39 3.81 23.77 -32.23
CA ILE A 39 3.84 22.75 -33.29
C ILE A 39 4.74 21.59 -32.86
N LYS A 40 4.13 20.47 -32.47
CA LYS A 40 4.84 19.26 -32.01
C LYS A 40 4.92 18.14 -33.05
N CYS A 41 4.09 18.17 -34.08
CA CYS A 41 4.13 17.24 -35.20
C CYS A 41 5.33 17.50 -36.12
N ASP A 42 5.58 16.62 -37.08
CA ASP A 42 6.57 16.88 -38.12
C ASP A 42 6.15 18.02 -39.04
N ALA A 43 7.12 18.79 -39.51
CA ALA A 43 6.86 19.94 -40.37
C ALA A 43 6.17 19.50 -41.67
N ALA A 44 6.53 18.32 -42.17
CA ALA A 44 5.91 17.72 -43.35
C ALA A 44 4.41 17.43 -43.17
N GLU A 45 3.93 17.31 -41.94
CA GLU A 45 2.51 17.04 -41.66
C GLU A 45 1.68 18.33 -41.59
N LEU A 46 2.29 19.52 -41.57
CA LEU A 46 1.55 20.78 -41.59
C LEU A 46 0.85 20.99 -42.94
N GLU A 47 -0.45 21.30 -42.89
CA GLU A 47 -1.20 21.76 -44.04
C GLU A 47 -1.28 23.29 -44.03
N LEU A 48 -0.88 23.91 -45.13
CA LEU A 48 -0.88 25.37 -45.28
C LEU A 48 -1.93 25.79 -46.29
N TYR A 49 -2.66 26.86 -45.98
CA TYR A 49 -3.66 27.46 -46.86
C TYR A 49 -3.37 28.96 -47.02
N LEU A 50 -3.74 29.54 -48.16
CA LEU A 50 -3.67 30.99 -48.34
C LEU A 50 -4.83 31.63 -47.56
N ALA A 51 -4.52 32.55 -46.66
CA ALA A 51 -5.52 33.36 -45.96
C ALA A 51 -6.00 34.48 -46.90
N ARG A 52 -6.97 34.18 -47.77
CA ARG A 52 -7.42 35.11 -48.82
C ARG A 52 -8.93 35.14 -48.98
N LYS A 53 -9.45 36.31 -49.38
CA LYS A 53 -10.80 36.48 -49.94
C LYS A 53 -10.66 36.99 -51.37
N GLY A 54 -11.08 36.18 -52.35
CA GLY A 54 -10.82 36.47 -53.75
C GLY A 54 -9.31 36.58 -54.01
N ASN A 55 -8.87 37.72 -54.54
CA ASN A 55 -7.47 37.99 -54.88
C ASN A 55 -6.77 38.92 -53.85
N ALA A 56 -7.31 39.03 -52.63
CA ALA A 56 -6.76 39.85 -51.56
C ALA A 56 -6.44 39.02 -50.31
N TRP A 57 -5.37 39.40 -49.59
CA TRP A 57 -5.04 38.82 -48.29
C TRP A 57 -6.07 39.18 -47.23
N LEU A 58 -6.24 38.30 -46.24
CA LEU A 58 -7.12 38.55 -45.10
C LEU A 58 -6.57 39.69 -44.24
N SER A 59 -7.24 40.84 -44.20
CA SER A 59 -6.82 41.97 -43.36
C SER A 59 -7.01 41.64 -41.89
N ASP A 60 -6.06 42.02 -41.03
CA ASP A 60 -6.16 41.83 -39.58
C ASP A 60 -7.32 42.61 -38.93
N SER A 61 -7.90 43.58 -39.64
CA SER A 61 -9.07 44.35 -39.21
C SER A 61 -10.40 43.67 -39.52
N GLU A 62 -10.42 42.62 -40.34
CA GLU A 62 -11.64 41.89 -40.66
C GLU A 62 -12.18 41.10 -39.46
N PRO A 63 -13.51 40.95 -39.34
CA PRO A 63 -14.12 40.17 -38.26
C PRO A 63 -13.55 38.75 -38.15
N SER A 64 -13.40 38.05 -39.27
CA SER A 64 -12.87 36.68 -39.30
C SER A 64 -11.40 36.61 -38.89
N ALA A 65 -10.58 37.60 -39.26
CA ALA A 65 -9.21 37.70 -38.77
C ALA A 65 -9.15 37.96 -37.26
N GLN A 66 -10.04 38.80 -36.72
CA GLN A 66 -10.15 39.07 -35.29
C GLN A 66 -10.60 37.84 -34.50
N GLN A 67 -11.50 37.03 -35.05
CA GLN A 67 -11.90 35.75 -34.47
C GLN A 67 -10.75 34.75 -34.50
N LEU A 68 -10.05 34.64 -35.63
CA LEU A 68 -8.89 33.77 -35.77
C LEU A 68 -7.76 34.13 -34.79
N ILE A 69 -7.48 35.42 -34.59
CA ILE A 69 -6.50 35.90 -33.59
C ILE A 69 -6.90 35.48 -32.16
N LYS A 70 -8.21 35.40 -31.87
CA LYS A 70 -8.76 34.93 -30.60
C LYS A 70 -8.82 33.40 -30.51
N GLY A 71 -8.40 32.67 -31.54
CA GLY A 71 -8.39 31.21 -31.61
C GLY A 71 -9.72 30.59 -32.04
N ASN A 72 -10.67 31.39 -32.52
CA ASN A 72 -11.97 30.91 -33.01
C ASN A 72 -11.91 30.71 -34.54
N VAL A 73 -12.70 29.77 -35.05
CA VAL A 73 -12.87 29.51 -36.48
C VAL A 73 -14.31 29.87 -36.84
N ASP A 74 -14.51 30.71 -37.86
CA ASP A 74 -15.83 31.07 -38.39
C ASP A 74 -16.00 30.57 -39.83
N ASP A 75 -17.20 30.69 -40.39
CA ASP A 75 -17.57 30.19 -41.72
C ASP A 75 -16.64 30.71 -42.83
N ASP A 76 -16.11 31.94 -42.70
CA ASP A 76 -15.16 32.50 -43.66
C ASP A 76 -13.81 31.76 -43.60
N ILE A 77 -13.31 31.45 -42.39
CA ILE A 77 -12.09 30.65 -42.23
C ILE A 77 -12.33 29.22 -42.69
N GLU A 78 -13.49 28.61 -42.39
CA GLU A 78 -13.84 27.27 -42.89
C GLU A 78 -13.83 27.23 -44.42
N SER A 79 -14.44 28.22 -45.09
CA SER A 79 -14.43 28.33 -46.55
C SER A 79 -13.02 28.47 -47.14
N MET A 80 -12.08 29.11 -46.44
CA MET A 80 -10.67 29.18 -46.87
C MET A 80 -9.96 27.82 -46.76
N LEU A 81 -10.38 26.97 -45.81
CA LEU A 81 -9.84 25.63 -45.58
C LEU A 81 -10.46 24.58 -46.52
N ASP A 82 -11.65 24.83 -47.08
CA ASP A 82 -12.25 24.00 -48.13
C ASP A 82 -11.50 24.06 -49.47
N CYS A 83 -10.57 25.00 -49.63
CA CYS A 83 -9.67 25.06 -50.77
C CYS A 83 -8.60 23.95 -50.72
N LYS A 84 -7.90 23.70 -51.83
CA LYS A 84 -6.77 22.74 -51.80
C LYS A 84 -5.59 23.31 -50.99
N PRO A 85 -4.98 22.54 -50.06
CA PRO A 85 -3.78 22.98 -49.36
C PRO A 85 -2.62 23.21 -50.32
N LEU A 86 -1.67 24.02 -49.89
CA LEU A 86 -0.45 24.31 -50.64
C LEU A 86 0.39 23.03 -50.78
N MET A 87 0.54 22.55 -52.02
CA MET A 87 1.42 21.41 -52.35
C MET A 87 2.88 21.69 -51.98
N SER A 88 3.44 20.81 -51.16
CA SER A 88 4.76 20.95 -50.55
C SER A 88 5.90 21.12 -51.58
N THR A 89 5.79 20.50 -52.75
CA THR A 89 6.84 20.48 -53.80
C THR A 89 6.92 21.76 -54.64
N ARG A 90 5.95 22.67 -54.56
CA ARG A 90 5.94 23.91 -55.35
C ARG A 90 6.58 25.07 -54.59
N SER A 91 7.10 26.06 -55.32
CA SER A 91 7.62 27.29 -54.72
C SER A 91 6.50 28.22 -54.28
N ILE A 92 6.77 29.04 -53.25
CA ILE A 92 5.82 30.04 -52.75
C ILE A 92 5.46 31.04 -53.85
N GLN A 93 6.46 31.54 -54.58
CA GLN A 93 6.28 32.50 -55.67
C GLN A 93 5.31 31.97 -56.75
N ARG A 94 5.38 30.67 -57.06
CA ARG A 94 4.47 30.05 -58.02
C ARG A 94 3.01 30.10 -57.53
N TYR A 95 2.78 29.85 -56.26
CA TYR A 95 1.43 29.96 -55.68
C TYR A 95 0.91 31.39 -55.67
N LEU A 96 1.76 32.37 -55.36
CA LEU A 96 1.37 33.77 -55.40
C LEU A 96 0.97 34.19 -56.83
N ASN A 97 1.74 33.78 -57.84
CA ASN A 97 1.47 34.10 -59.24
C ASN A 97 0.21 33.40 -59.77
N GLU A 98 0.05 32.10 -59.52
CA GLU A 98 -1.12 31.32 -59.99
C GLU A 98 -2.43 31.84 -59.38
N ASN A 99 -2.39 32.37 -58.15
CA ASN A 99 -3.55 32.92 -57.45
C ASN A 99 -3.68 34.45 -57.57
N GLN A 100 -2.84 35.10 -58.40
CA GLN A 100 -2.84 36.57 -58.61
C GLN A 100 -2.76 37.36 -57.30
N MET A 101 -1.99 36.86 -56.33
CA MET A 101 -1.91 37.47 -55.01
C MET A 101 -0.97 38.67 -55.01
N PRO A 102 -1.36 39.79 -54.37
CA PRO A 102 -0.46 40.93 -54.21
C PRO A 102 0.71 40.57 -53.29
N ALA A 103 1.81 41.34 -53.38
CA ALA A 103 2.95 41.17 -52.49
C ALA A 103 2.51 41.32 -51.01
N PRO A 104 2.91 40.40 -50.11
CA PRO A 104 2.58 40.43 -48.68
C PRO A 104 2.84 41.80 -48.02
N GLN A 105 1.85 42.38 -47.35
CA GLN A 105 1.97 43.67 -46.64
C GLN A 105 1.77 43.51 -45.12
N PRO A 106 2.21 44.47 -44.30
CA PRO A 106 1.85 44.51 -42.88
C PRO A 106 0.32 44.54 -42.67
N ARG A 107 -0.14 44.14 -41.48
CA ARG A 107 -1.57 44.11 -41.09
C ARG A 107 -2.47 43.17 -41.90
N GLN A 108 -1.87 42.09 -42.41
CA GLN A 108 -2.57 41.04 -43.16
C GLN A 108 -2.11 39.67 -42.66
N ILE A 109 -3.05 38.73 -42.55
CA ILE A 109 -2.76 37.31 -42.36
C ILE A 109 -2.62 36.71 -43.75
N HIS A 110 -1.55 35.94 -43.96
CA HIS A 110 -1.19 35.42 -45.28
C HIS A 110 -1.33 33.91 -45.38
N VAL A 111 -0.99 33.19 -44.31
CA VAL A 111 -1.00 31.73 -44.29
C VAL A 111 -1.79 31.24 -43.09
N LEU A 112 -2.77 30.36 -43.35
CA LEU A 112 -3.41 29.55 -42.32
C LEU A 112 -2.61 28.25 -42.16
N VAL A 113 -2.22 27.95 -40.94
CA VAL A 113 -1.46 26.75 -40.57
C VAL A 113 -2.41 25.79 -39.87
N VAL A 114 -2.73 24.69 -40.52
CA VAL A 114 -3.49 23.60 -39.92
C VAL A 114 -2.49 22.58 -39.40
N VAL A 115 -2.53 22.37 -38.09
CA VAL A 115 -1.75 21.32 -37.42
C VAL A 115 -2.61 20.07 -37.39
N PRO A 116 -2.13 18.92 -37.90
CA PRO A 116 -2.89 17.66 -37.85
C PRO A 116 -3.36 17.37 -36.44
N ARG A 117 -4.64 17.02 -36.32
CA ARG A 117 -5.18 16.52 -35.06
C ARG A 117 -4.44 15.24 -34.72
N GLN A 118 -3.73 15.22 -33.60
CA GLN A 118 -3.16 13.98 -33.10
C GLN A 118 -4.29 13.14 -32.53
N ILE A 119 -4.39 11.91 -33.01
CA ILE A 119 -5.29 10.91 -32.46
C ILE A 119 -4.50 10.12 -31.42
N LEU A 120 -4.87 10.28 -30.16
CA LEU A 120 -4.24 9.59 -29.04
C LEU A 120 -5.08 8.38 -28.66
N SER A 121 -4.50 7.18 -28.75
CA SER A 121 -5.19 5.96 -28.34
C SER A 121 -5.41 5.94 -26.81
N ILE A 122 -6.65 5.73 -26.39
CA ILE A 122 -7.08 5.50 -25.00
C ILE A 122 -7.68 4.09 -24.81
N SER A 123 -7.55 3.25 -25.85
CA SER A 123 -7.95 1.85 -25.86
C SER A 123 -7.10 0.99 -24.92
N ARG A 124 -7.65 -0.18 -24.56
CA ARG A 124 -6.92 -1.21 -23.82
C ARG A 124 -5.87 -1.87 -24.72
N ASN A 125 -4.72 -2.22 -24.15
CA ASN A 125 -3.68 -2.93 -24.88
C ASN A 125 -4.12 -4.37 -25.18
N SER A 126 -4.31 -4.70 -26.46
CA SER A 126 -4.76 -6.02 -26.91
C SER A 126 -3.82 -7.16 -26.49
N LYS A 127 -2.52 -6.90 -26.30
CA LYS A 127 -1.54 -7.91 -25.84
C LYS A 127 -1.81 -8.41 -24.42
N THR A 128 -2.57 -7.64 -23.63
CA THR A 128 -2.90 -7.94 -22.22
C THR A 128 -4.33 -8.46 -22.03
N ALA A 129 -5.04 -8.77 -23.13
CA ALA A 129 -6.45 -9.17 -23.10
C ALA A 129 -6.72 -10.34 -22.13
N LYS A 130 -5.85 -11.36 -22.11
CA LYS A 130 -5.98 -12.50 -21.19
C LYS A 130 -5.92 -12.09 -19.71
N THR A 131 -5.12 -11.08 -19.38
CA THR A 131 -5.04 -10.57 -18.00
C THR A 131 -6.35 -9.89 -17.62
N VAL A 132 -6.87 -9.01 -18.49
CA VAL A 132 -8.15 -8.32 -18.25
C VAL A 132 -9.31 -9.31 -18.16
N GLU A 133 -9.34 -10.33 -19.03
CA GLU A 133 -10.34 -11.38 -19.04
C GLU A 133 -10.41 -12.16 -17.71
N ARG A 134 -9.27 -12.35 -17.02
CA ARG A 134 -9.25 -12.96 -15.67
C ARG A 134 -10.00 -12.10 -14.66
N TYR A 135 -9.78 -10.79 -14.66
CA TYR A 135 -10.49 -9.85 -13.79
C TYR A 135 -12.00 -9.83 -14.10
N GLU A 136 -12.37 -9.81 -15.38
CA GLU A 136 -13.77 -9.82 -15.84
C GLU A 136 -14.49 -11.15 -15.57
N THR A 137 -13.76 -12.27 -15.59
CA THR A 137 -14.33 -13.58 -15.25
C THR A 137 -14.58 -13.69 -13.76
N LEU A 138 -13.60 -13.28 -12.95
CA LEU A 138 -13.72 -13.31 -11.48
C LEU A 138 -14.81 -12.34 -10.98
N SER A 139 -14.98 -11.19 -11.65
CA SER A 139 -15.98 -10.20 -11.24
C SER A 139 -17.42 -10.70 -11.34
N LYS A 140 -17.73 -11.61 -12.26
CA LYS A 140 -19.06 -12.24 -12.37
C LYS A 140 -19.46 -12.96 -11.08
N THR A 141 -18.50 -13.60 -10.43
CA THR A 141 -18.72 -14.26 -9.13
C THR A 141 -18.76 -13.25 -7.99
N LEU A 142 -17.86 -12.27 -8.01
CA LEU A 142 -17.70 -11.31 -6.91
C LEU A 142 -18.76 -10.21 -6.87
N ALA A 143 -19.43 -9.90 -7.98
CA ALA A 143 -20.39 -8.79 -8.08
C ALA A 143 -21.58 -8.90 -7.11
N SER A 144 -21.93 -10.13 -6.70
CA SER A 144 -23.02 -10.41 -5.75
C SER A 144 -22.58 -10.38 -4.29
N GLN A 145 -21.30 -10.19 -4.00
CA GLN A 145 -20.78 -10.18 -2.64
C GLN A 145 -21.23 -8.93 -1.88
N GLN A 146 -21.50 -9.08 -0.58
CA GLN A 146 -22.00 -8.02 0.29
C GLN A 146 -21.13 -6.76 0.28
N GLN A 147 -19.81 -6.89 0.13
CA GLN A 147 -18.88 -5.76 0.08
C GLN A 147 -19.10 -4.91 -1.18
N VAL A 148 -19.36 -5.55 -2.33
CA VAL A 148 -19.65 -4.87 -3.60
C VAL A 148 -21.02 -4.19 -3.55
N GLU A 149 -22.01 -4.87 -2.97
CA GLU A 149 -23.35 -4.30 -2.76
C GLU A 149 -23.31 -3.08 -1.83
N SER A 150 -22.55 -3.16 -0.73
CA SER A 150 -22.36 -2.04 0.20
C SER A 150 -21.72 -0.83 -0.48
N LEU A 151 -20.73 -1.04 -1.34
CA LEU A 151 -20.11 0.04 -2.11
C LEU A 151 -21.09 0.62 -3.14
N SER A 152 -21.84 -0.24 -3.83
CA SER A 152 -22.87 0.18 -4.79
C SER A 152 -23.95 1.03 -4.13
N LYS A 153 -24.37 0.68 -2.91
CA LYS A 153 -25.29 1.48 -2.09
C LYS A 153 -24.69 2.85 -1.73
N ALA A 154 -23.41 2.90 -1.35
CA ALA A 154 -22.73 4.15 -1.07
C ALA A 154 -22.68 5.06 -2.32
N ILE A 155 -22.33 4.52 -3.48
CA ILE A 155 -22.33 5.27 -4.75
C ILE A 155 -23.72 5.80 -5.09
N ARG A 156 -24.77 4.96 -4.98
CA ARG A 156 -26.17 5.39 -5.19
C ARG A 156 -26.58 6.51 -4.25
N SER A 157 -26.19 6.44 -2.97
CA SER A 157 -26.49 7.52 -2.01
C SER A 157 -25.86 8.87 -2.41
N ILE A 158 -24.69 8.85 -3.06
CA ILE A 158 -24.07 10.07 -3.61
C ILE A 158 -24.84 10.55 -4.84
N LEU A 159 -25.21 9.64 -5.75
CA LEU A 159 -25.95 10.00 -6.97
C LEU A 159 -27.35 10.57 -6.68
N GLU A 160 -27.99 10.12 -5.60
CA GLU A 160 -29.30 10.59 -5.15
C GLU A 160 -29.21 11.89 -4.32
N SER A 161 -28.02 12.23 -3.82
CA SER A 161 -27.79 13.44 -3.03
C SER A 161 -27.90 14.70 -3.89
N LYS A 162 -28.29 15.81 -3.25
CA LYS A 162 -28.28 17.16 -3.86
C LYS A 162 -27.19 18.03 -3.24
N ASP A 163 -26.06 17.41 -2.93
CA ASP A 163 -24.93 18.11 -2.33
C ASP A 163 -24.38 19.16 -3.32
N GLU A 164 -24.07 20.37 -2.83
CA GLU A 164 -23.48 21.44 -3.63
C GLU A 164 -22.16 21.01 -4.27
N VAL A 165 -21.40 20.20 -3.53
CA VAL A 165 -20.13 19.61 -3.96
C VAL A 165 -20.28 18.10 -3.91
N THR A 166 -20.29 17.44 -5.07
CA THR A 166 -20.44 15.99 -5.17
C THR A 166 -19.36 15.26 -4.35
N PRO A 167 -19.74 14.47 -3.33
CA PRO A 167 -18.81 13.61 -2.62
C PRO A 167 -18.17 12.57 -3.53
N PHE A 168 -17.06 11.99 -3.08
CA PHE A 168 -16.39 10.89 -3.76
C PHE A 168 -16.21 9.72 -2.80
N VAL A 169 -15.82 8.56 -3.33
CA VAL A 169 -15.55 7.37 -2.51
C VAL A 169 -14.05 7.12 -2.43
N VAL A 170 -13.58 6.81 -1.22
CA VAL A 170 -12.21 6.33 -0.98
C VAL A 170 -12.26 4.84 -0.64
N LEU A 171 -11.68 4.02 -1.51
CA LEU A 171 -11.41 2.61 -1.24
C LEU A 171 -10.13 2.48 -0.42
N GLU A 172 -10.29 2.52 0.89
CA GLU A 172 -9.19 2.54 1.84
C GLU A 172 -8.88 1.13 2.35
N SER A 173 -7.90 0.48 1.73
CA SER A 173 -7.46 -0.85 2.17
C SER A 173 -6.02 -1.11 1.74
N SER A 174 -5.43 -2.16 2.29
CA SER A 174 -4.04 -2.50 2.08
C SER A 174 -3.70 -2.93 0.66
N SER A 175 -2.40 -2.98 0.35
CA SER A 175 -1.91 -3.60 -0.88
C SER A 175 -2.31 -5.08 -0.95
N GLY A 176 -2.74 -5.53 -2.12
CA GLY A 176 -3.13 -6.91 -2.37
C GLY A 176 -4.54 -7.30 -1.91
N MET A 177 -5.36 -6.35 -1.43
CA MET A 177 -6.72 -6.62 -0.94
C MET A 177 -7.79 -6.68 -2.04
N GLY A 178 -7.43 -6.52 -3.31
CA GLY A 178 -8.40 -6.61 -4.43
C GLY A 178 -9.05 -5.27 -4.84
N LYS A 179 -8.41 -4.12 -4.57
CA LYS A 179 -8.93 -2.81 -4.97
C LYS A 179 -9.14 -2.67 -6.49
N THR A 180 -8.16 -3.05 -7.30
CA THR A 180 -8.30 -3.07 -8.76
C THR A 180 -9.44 -3.99 -9.20
N GLN A 181 -9.55 -5.18 -8.59
CA GLN A 181 -10.66 -6.11 -8.85
C GLN A 181 -12.03 -5.49 -8.53
N MET A 182 -12.13 -4.61 -7.53
CA MET A 182 -13.38 -3.92 -7.20
C MET A 182 -13.94 -3.09 -8.36
N ALA A 183 -13.09 -2.49 -9.21
CA ALA A 183 -13.55 -1.75 -10.39
C ALA A 183 -14.34 -2.67 -11.33
N PHE A 184 -13.82 -3.87 -11.59
CA PHE A 184 -14.48 -4.88 -12.42
C PHE A 184 -15.72 -5.47 -11.76
N ASN A 185 -15.68 -5.64 -10.43
CA ASN A 185 -16.84 -6.13 -9.66
C ASN A 185 -18.01 -5.16 -9.75
N LEU A 186 -17.74 -3.85 -9.62
CA LEU A 186 -18.75 -2.80 -9.77
C LEU A 186 -19.33 -2.79 -11.19
N ASP A 187 -18.50 -2.91 -12.21
CA ASP A 187 -18.95 -2.97 -13.60
C ASP A 187 -19.84 -4.20 -13.85
N ALA A 188 -19.44 -5.35 -13.32
CA ALA A 188 -20.19 -6.61 -13.43
C ALA A 188 -21.53 -6.61 -12.67
N THR A 189 -21.77 -5.68 -11.74
CA THR A 189 -23.11 -5.51 -11.13
C THR A 189 -24.15 -5.07 -12.16
N GLY A 190 -23.70 -4.47 -13.29
CA GLY A 190 -24.57 -3.90 -14.30
C GLY A 190 -25.29 -2.61 -13.88
N GLN A 191 -25.01 -2.05 -12.69
CA GLN A 191 -25.66 -0.83 -12.18
C GLN A 191 -25.02 0.47 -12.69
N PHE A 192 -23.74 0.41 -13.09
CA PHE A 192 -22.93 1.58 -13.44
C PHE A 192 -22.12 1.30 -14.70
N ASP A 193 -21.73 2.36 -15.41
CA ASP A 193 -20.68 2.28 -16.43
C ASP A 193 -19.35 2.72 -15.80
N ILE A 194 -18.42 1.78 -15.57
CA ILE A 194 -17.16 2.04 -14.86
C ILE A 194 -16.04 2.38 -15.84
N TYR A 195 -15.52 3.60 -15.75
CA TYR A 195 -14.35 4.03 -16.51
C TYR A 195 -13.09 3.99 -15.64
N HIS A 196 -12.32 2.91 -15.81
CA HIS A 196 -11.09 2.64 -15.06
C HIS A 196 -9.87 3.40 -15.62
N ILE A 197 -9.13 4.07 -14.73
CA ILE A 197 -7.91 4.82 -15.01
C ILE A 197 -6.84 4.41 -14.00
N MET A 198 -5.68 3.95 -14.46
CA MET A 198 -4.51 3.76 -13.59
C MET A 198 -3.75 5.10 -13.47
N CYS A 199 -3.63 5.65 -12.26
CA CYS A 199 -3.10 7.00 -12.06
C CYS A 199 -1.58 7.08 -11.81
N ASP A 200 -0.94 6.01 -11.33
CA ASP A 200 0.51 5.96 -11.08
C ASP A 200 1.26 5.28 -12.24
N ASN A 201 2.48 5.72 -12.51
CA ASN A 201 3.24 5.29 -13.69
C ASN A 201 3.73 3.84 -13.57
N VAL A 202 3.60 3.12 -14.68
CA VAL A 202 3.49 1.65 -14.76
C VAL A 202 4.83 0.93 -14.83
N ASP A 203 5.93 1.63 -15.07
CA ASP A 203 7.23 1.01 -15.38
C ASP A 203 7.84 0.20 -14.22
N ASP A 204 7.23 0.26 -13.03
CA ASP A 204 7.90 -0.10 -11.78
C ASP A 204 7.18 -1.12 -10.89
N LYS A 205 5.98 -1.61 -11.26
CA LYS A 205 5.16 -2.44 -10.34
C LYS A 205 4.88 -3.89 -10.74
N GLY A 206 5.33 -4.36 -11.90
CA GLY A 206 5.22 -5.79 -12.27
C GLY A 206 3.80 -6.36 -12.19
N GLN A 207 2.77 -5.53 -12.40
CA GLN A 207 1.37 -5.98 -12.47
C GLN A 207 0.92 -5.94 -13.93
N ASP A 208 0.54 -7.08 -14.51
CA ASP A 208 0.14 -7.15 -15.92
C ASP A 208 -1.10 -6.28 -16.25
N ILE A 209 -1.93 -5.95 -15.26
CA ILE A 209 -3.15 -5.16 -15.46
C ILE A 209 -2.86 -3.69 -15.76
N SER A 210 -1.79 -3.11 -15.20
CA SER A 210 -1.44 -1.71 -15.46
C SER A 210 -0.99 -1.51 -16.91
N ALA A 211 -0.29 -2.50 -17.48
CA ALA A 211 0.08 -2.51 -18.90
C ALA A 211 -1.15 -2.54 -19.84
N ALA A 212 -2.29 -3.05 -19.37
CA ALA A 212 -3.54 -3.04 -20.13
C ALA A 212 -4.10 -1.65 -20.35
N TYR A 213 -3.85 -0.72 -19.44
CA TYR A 213 -4.38 0.64 -19.46
C TYR A 213 -3.32 1.71 -19.71
N ALA A 214 -2.06 1.33 -19.99
CA ALA A 214 -0.93 2.24 -20.11
C ALA A 214 -1.15 3.40 -21.10
N SER A 215 -1.71 3.13 -22.29
CA SER A 215 -2.00 4.18 -23.27
C SER A 215 -2.99 5.22 -22.72
N ARG A 216 -4.10 4.75 -22.13
CA ARG A 216 -5.10 5.59 -21.49
C ARG A 216 -4.50 6.42 -20.35
N SER A 217 -3.73 5.79 -19.47
CA SER A 217 -3.06 6.45 -18.35
C SER A 217 -2.10 7.54 -18.82
N ARG A 218 -1.30 7.27 -19.86
CA ARG A 218 -0.38 8.26 -20.43
C ARG A 218 -1.12 9.45 -21.03
N VAL A 219 -2.22 9.22 -21.73
CA VAL A 219 -3.05 10.31 -22.30
C VAL A 219 -3.68 11.14 -21.18
N PHE A 220 -4.25 10.50 -20.16
CA PHE A 220 -4.79 11.19 -18.99
C PHE A 220 -3.73 12.03 -18.27
N GLU A 221 -2.54 11.48 -18.05
CA GLU A 221 -1.43 12.19 -17.42
C GLU A 221 -0.98 13.40 -18.25
N ASN A 222 -0.92 13.26 -19.57
CA ASN A 222 -0.59 14.35 -20.48
C ASN A 222 -1.63 15.48 -20.43
N CYS A 223 -2.92 15.14 -20.43
CA CYS A 223 -3.99 16.13 -20.27
C CYS A 223 -3.88 16.84 -18.92
N LEU A 224 -3.67 16.08 -17.84
CA LEU A 224 -3.51 16.61 -16.49
C LEU A 224 -2.32 17.59 -16.41
N LYS A 225 -1.18 17.25 -17.02
CA LYS A 225 0.02 18.10 -17.02
C LYS A 225 -0.24 19.42 -17.75
N LYS A 226 -0.83 19.38 -18.95
CA LYS A 226 -1.17 20.57 -19.73
C LYS A 226 -2.10 21.51 -18.95
N ASP A 227 -3.14 20.96 -18.35
CA ASP A 227 -4.15 21.75 -17.65
C ASP A 227 -3.61 22.30 -16.33
N PHE A 228 -2.71 21.56 -15.66
CA PHE A 228 -2.00 22.06 -14.48
C PHE A 228 -1.12 23.26 -14.80
N GLU A 229 -0.37 23.21 -15.91
CA GLU A 229 0.47 24.32 -16.37
C GLU A 229 -0.38 25.54 -16.75
N MET A 230 -1.56 25.33 -17.36
CA MET A 230 -2.49 26.39 -17.77
C MET A 230 -3.20 27.06 -16.58
N THR A 231 -3.62 26.27 -15.59
CA THR A 231 -4.42 26.74 -14.44
C THR A 231 -3.56 27.08 -13.22
N ASN A 232 -2.25 27.28 -13.39
CA ASN A 232 -1.27 27.38 -12.32
C ASN A 232 -1.50 28.58 -11.38
N GLY A 233 -2.10 28.31 -10.22
CA GLY A 233 -2.38 29.28 -9.15
C GLY A 233 -2.79 28.59 -7.84
N PRO A 234 -3.02 29.33 -6.74
CA PRO A 234 -3.32 28.72 -5.44
C PRO A 234 -4.62 27.90 -5.44
N ASN A 235 -5.54 28.21 -6.35
CA ASN A 235 -6.83 27.55 -6.50
C ASN A 235 -6.84 26.45 -7.59
N THR A 236 -5.69 26.10 -8.18
CA THR A 236 -5.61 25.03 -9.19
C THR A 236 -6.33 23.77 -8.74
N GLY A 237 -7.26 23.29 -9.55
CA GLY A 237 -8.07 22.11 -9.26
C GLY A 237 -9.21 22.32 -8.27
N SER A 238 -9.52 23.55 -7.81
CA SER A 238 -10.75 23.78 -7.05
C SER A 238 -11.98 23.61 -7.93
N ILE A 239 -13.09 23.14 -7.36
CA ILE A 239 -14.32 22.92 -8.13
C ILE A 239 -14.82 24.22 -8.76
N MET A 240 -14.78 25.33 -8.01
CA MET A 240 -15.20 26.65 -8.53
C MET A 240 -14.36 27.11 -9.73
N LEU A 241 -13.03 26.94 -9.67
CA LEU A 241 -12.15 27.30 -10.80
C LEU A 241 -12.52 26.47 -12.03
N LEU A 242 -12.62 25.15 -11.86
CA LEU A 242 -12.96 24.22 -12.93
C LEU A 242 -14.35 24.47 -13.52
N GLN A 243 -15.32 24.92 -12.72
CA GLN A 243 -16.64 25.30 -13.22
C GLN A 243 -16.60 26.57 -14.08
N GLY A 244 -15.66 27.49 -13.80
CA GLY A 244 -15.46 28.72 -14.57
C GLY A 244 -14.61 28.57 -15.84
N GLU A 245 -13.82 27.49 -15.94
CA GLU A 245 -12.97 27.24 -17.11
C GLU A 245 -13.78 26.62 -18.27
N ASN A 246 -13.69 27.25 -19.44
CA ASN A 246 -14.40 26.80 -20.64
C ASN A 246 -13.64 25.73 -21.43
N TYR A 247 -12.30 25.71 -21.34
CA TYR A 247 -11.45 24.87 -22.17
C TYR A 247 -10.36 24.20 -21.32
N LEU A 248 -10.33 22.86 -21.30
CA LEU A 248 -9.31 22.05 -20.64
C LEU A 248 -9.07 20.79 -21.47
N SER A 249 -7.82 20.33 -21.54
CA SER A 249 -7.44 19.08 -22.21
C SER A 249 -8.15 17.87 -21.59
N LEU A 250 -8.40 17.92 -20.28
CA LEU A 250 -9.16 16.93 -19.53
C LEU A 250 -10.64 16.88 -19.94
N TYR A 251 -11.23 17.97 -20.47
CA TYR A 251 -12.61 17.93 -20.98
C TYR A 251 -12.72 17.05 -22.21
N GLY A 252 -11.73 17.11 -23.11
CA GLY A 252 -11.67 16.19 -24.24
C GLY A 252 -11.56 14.74 -23.80
N PHE A 253 -10.74 14.48 -22.79
CA PHE A 253 -10.61 13.14 -22.22
C PHE A 253 -11.93 12.64 -21.61
N ILE A 254 -12.62 13.48 -20.82
CA ILE A 254 -13.92 13.14 -20.23
C ILE A 254 -14.96 12.90 -21.34
N TYR A 255 -15.03 13.78 -22.33
CA TYR A 255 -15.94 13.66 -23.46
C TYR A 255 -15.72 12.33 -24.21
N ALA A 256 -14.47 12.00 -24.54
CA ALA A 256 -14.14 10.73 -25.20
C ALA A 256 -14.53 9.51 -24.34
N ALA A 257 -14.32 9.59 -23.02
CA ALA A 257 -14.72 8.53 -22.09
C ALA A 257 -16.25 8.34 -22.04
N LEU A 258 -17.02 9.44 -21.95
CA LEU A 258 -18.49 9.40 -21.89
C LEU A 258 -19.12 8.79 -23.15
N LEU A 259 -18.47 8.97 -24.30
CA LEU A 259 -18.86 8.39 -25.58
C LEU A 259 -18.25 7.02 -25.85
N GLU A 260 -17.54 6.44 -24.89
CA GLU A 260 -16.91 5.11 -25.01
C GLU A 260 -15.94 5.02 -26.21
N LYS A 261 -15.29 6.13 -26.56
CA LYS A 261 -14.32 6.18 -27.67
C LYS A 261 -13.02 5.49 -27.25
N ASN A 262 -12.38 4.86 -28.23
CA ASN A 262 -11.04 4.26 -28.07
C ASN A 262 -9.89 5.23 -28.35
N GLU A 263 -10.22 6.44 -28.80
CA GLU A 263 -9.29 7.44 -29.27
C GLU A 263 -9.73 8.84 -28.80
N LEU A 264 -8.75 9.67 -28.49
CA LEU A 264 -8.91 11.07 -28.15
C LEU A 264 -8.32 11.92 -29.29
N GLU A 265 -9.19 12.67 -29.96
CA GLU A 265 -8.75 13.74 -30.84
C GLU A 265 -8.24 14.92 -30.00
N THR A 266 -7.06 15.44 -30.30
CA THR A 266 -6.50 16.64 -29.64
C THR A 266 -7.19 17.95 -30.04
N ALA A 267 -8.43 17.90 -30.52
CA ALA A 267 -9.24 19.08 -30.79
C ALA A 267 -9.50 19.89 -29.50
N VAL A 268 -9.93 21.14 -29.65
CA VAL A 268 -10.36 21.98 -28.53
C VAL A 268 -11.73 21.49 -28.08
N TRP A 269 -11.81 20.99 -26.85
CA TRP A 269 -13.06 20.51 -26.23
C TRP A 269 -13.49 21.46 -25.14
N THR A 270 -14.79 21.75 -25.09
CA THR A 270 -15.37 22.70 -24.16
C THR A 270 -16.08 22.01 -22.99
N ARG A 271 -16.27 22.77 -21.92
CA ARG A 271 -17.14 22.36 -20.81
C ARG A 271 -18.57 22.03 -21.29
N ASN A 272 -19.07 22.76 -22.29
CA ASN A 272 -20.40 22.55 -22.84
C ASN A 272 -20.52 21.22 -23.58
N ASP A 273 -19.49 20.78 -24.29
CA ASP A 273 -19.49 19.49 -24.99
C ASP A 273 -19.61 18.33 -24.01
N VAL A 274 -18.91 18.41 -22.87
CA VAL A 274 -19.03 17.42 -21.79
C VAL A 274 -20.43 17.44 -21.18
N ASN A 275 -20.98 18.63 -20.89
CA ASN A 275 -22.34 18.76 -20.36
C ASN A 275 -23.39 18.20 -21.33
N GLN A 276 -23.22 18.40 -22.63
CA GLN A 276 -24.11 17.86 -23.64
C GLN A 276 -24.01 16.33 -23.68
N ALA A 277 -22.79 15.77 -23.70
CA ALA A 277 -22.59 14.33 -23.63
C ALA A 277 -23.23 13.69 -22.39
N LEU A 278 -23.17 14.36 -21.23
CA LEU A 278 -23.85 13.91 -20.01
C LEU A 278 -25.38 13.92 -20.15
N LYS A 279 -25.96 14.99 -20.71
CA LYS A 279 -27.40 15.08 -20.98
C LYS A 279 -27.85 14.01 -21.97
N ASP A 280 -27.08 13.78 -23.02
CA ASP A 280 -27.38 12.78 -24.05
C ASP A 280 -27.37 11.37 -23.46
N ARG A 281 -26.42 11.08 -22.56
CA ARG A 281 -26.39 9.80 -21.84
C ARG A 281 -27.66 9.58 -21.01
N VAL A 282 -28.09 10.59 -20.24
CA VAL A 282 -29.32 10.51 -19.45
C VAL A 282 -30.54 10.31 -20.35
N THR A 283 -30.64 11.08 -21.44
CA THR A 283 -31.74 11.00 -22.42
C THR A 283 -31.82 9.64 -23.10
N ASN A 284 -30.65 9.04 -23.37
CA ASN A 284 -30.54 7.71 -23.98
C ASN A 284 -30.67 6.56 -22.96
N GLY A 285 -31.05 6.85 -21.70
CA GLY A 285 -31.21 5.83 -20.66
C GLY A 285 -29.92 5.09 -20.31
N LYS A 286 -28.75 5.69 -20.55
CA LYS A 286 -27.45 5.13 -20.18
C LYS A 286 -27.31 5.12 -18.66
N LYS A 287 -26.52 4.18 -18.15
CA LYS A 287 -26.27 4.02 -16.71
C LYS A 287 -25.46 5.21 -16.17
N PRO A 288 -25.51 5.46 -14.85
CA PRO A 288 -24.61 6.41 -14.20
C PRO A 288 -23.15 6.07 -14.51
N PHE A 289 -22.39 7.08 -14.91
CA PHE A 289 -20.99 6.93 -15.33
C PHE A 289 -20.06 7.25 -14.17
N ILE A 290 -19.18 6.31 -13.81
CA ILE A 290 -18.31 6.40 -12.65
C ILE A 290 -16.85 6.36 -13.09
N PHE A 291 -16.06 7.35 -12.66
CA PHE A 291 -14.61 7.30 -12.84
C PHE A 291 -13.97 6.55 -11.68
N PHE A 292 -13.21 5.49 -11.99
CA PHE A 292 -12.44 4.73 -11.02
C PHE A 292 -10.96 5.07 -11.19
N LEU A 293 -10.43 5.86 -10.27
CA LEU A 293 -9.03 6.29 -10.21
C LEU A 293 -8.24 5.29 -9.37
N ASP A 294 -7.62 4.33 -10.05
CA ASP A 294 -6.87 3.26 -9.42
C ASP A 294 -5.40 3.63 -9.19
N ASP A 295 -4.85 3.12 -8.10
CA ASP A 295 -3.48 3.44 -7.65
C ASP A 295 -3.24 4.96 -7.57
N PHE A 296 -4.22 5.71 -7.05
CA PHE A 296 -4.18 7.15 -6.90
C PHE A 296 -2.91 7.58 -6.15
N PRO A 297 -2.14 8.55 -6.68
CA PRO A 297 -0.85 8.85 -6.11
C PRO A 297 -0.99 9.48 -4.73
N ARG A 298 -0.06 9.13 -3.84
CA ARG A 298 -0.01 9.73 -2.52
C ARG A 298 0.55 11.14 -2.62
N GLU A 299 0.19 11.96 -1.64
CA GLU A 299 0.99 13.12 -1.32
C GLU A 299 2.33 12.63 -0.75
N ILE A 300 3.35 12.52 -1.61
CA ILE A 300 4.68 12.11 -1.19
C ILE A 300 5.24 13.23 -0.32
N ASP A 301 5.28 13.03 0.98
CA ASP A 301 6.17 13.80 1.82
C ASP A 301 7.48 13.03 1.97
N ARG A 302 8.35 13.14 0.98
CA ARG A 302 9.77 12.80 1.14
C ARG A 302 10.48 14.14 1.35
N LYS A 303 10.76 14.47 2.62
CA LYS A 303 11.58 15.62 3.09
C LYS A 303 11.03 17.06 3.00
N ALA A 304 9.75 17.33 2.75
CA ALA A 304 9.24 18.71 2.80
C ALA A 304 8.96 19.18 4.24
N ALA A 305 9.82 20.04 4.78
CA ALA A 305 9.31 21.14 5.59
C ALA A 305 8.32 21.95 4.71
N SER A 306 7.39 22.66 5.33
CA SER A 306 6.28 23.41 4.72
C SER A 306 6.61 24.43 3.60
N ASN A 307 7.86 24.51 3.13
CA ASN A 307 8.36 25.46 2.13
C ASN A 307 8.78 24.82 0.78
N ASP A 308 8.53 23.52 0.54
CA ASP A 308 8.85 22.89 -0.74
C ASP A 308 7.78 23.19 -1.82
N ARG A 309 8.18 23.89 -2.88
CA ARG A 309 7.34 24.18 -4.05
C ARG A 309 6.82 22.89 -4.71
N TRP A 310 7.61 21.81 -4.69
CA TRP A 310 7.23 20.55 -5.31
C TRP A 310 6.04 19.88 -4.59
N ALA A 311 6.07 19.82 -3.26
CA ALA A 311 4.96 19.28 -2.46
C ALA A 311 3.68 20.11 -2.62
N TYR A 312 3.82 21.44 -2.68
CA TYR A 312 2.71 22.36 -2.94
C TYR A 312 2.07 22.12 -4.32
N ASP A 313 2.88 21.95 -5.35
CA ASP A 313 2.43 21.65 -6.72
C ASP A 313 1.76 20.27 -6.79
N ASN A 314 2.31 19.27 -6.10
CA ASN A 314 1.75 17.92 -6.07
C ASN A 314 0.33 17.91 -5.46
N ARG A 315 0.08 18.60 -4.34
CA ARG A 315 -1.28 18.71 -3.77
C ARG A 315 -2.28 19.29 -4.77
N ARG A 316 -1.89 20.35 -5.47
CA ARG A 316 -2.74 21.00 -6.48
C ARG A 316 -2.98 20.09 -7.68
N ARG A 317 -1.99 19.31 -8.11
CA ARG A 317 -2.13 18.32 -9.18
C ARG A 317 -3.08 17.19 -8.80
N LEU A 318 -2.98 16.63 -7.59
CA LEU A 318 -3.91 15.62 -7.07
C LEU A 318 -5.34 16.16 -6.97
N ARG A 319 -5.48 17.42 -6.54
CA ARG A 319 -6.77 18.09 -6.49
C ARG A 319 -7.40 18.24 -7.87
N LEU A 320 -6.63 18.68 -8.85
CA LEU A 320 -7.05 18.79 -10.25
C LEU A 320 -7.50 17.42 -10.80
N MET A 321 -6.69 16.38 -10.56
CA MET A 321 -6.98 15.01 -10.97
C MET A 321 -8.31 14.49 -10.42
N LEU A 322 -8.62 14.79 -9.16
CA LEU A 322 -9.86 14.37 -8.50
C LEU A 322 -11.06 15.24 -8.90
N ASN A 323 -10.91 16.56 -8.84
CA ASN A 323 -12.03 17.49 -8.91
C ASN A 323 -12.49 17.80 -10.33
N VAL A 324 -11.70 17.51 -11.37
CA VAL A 324 -12.13 17.74 -12.75
C VAL A 324 -13.44 17.00 -13.06
N PHE A 325 -13.58 15.75 -12.61
CA PHE A 325 -14.81 14.97 -12.75
C PHE A 325 -15.92 15.49 -11.84
N ARG A 326 -15.60 15.75 -10.56
CA ARG A 326 -16.56 16.24 -9.56
C ARG A 326 -17.16 17.60 -9.95
N SER A 327 -16.43 18.41 -10.72
CA SER A 327 -16.94 19.68 -11.25
C SER A 327 -18.15 19.52 -12.18
N PHE A 328 -18.36 18.33 -12.74
CA PHE A 328 -19.51 17.96 -13.57
C PHE A 328 -20.57 17.16 -12.82
N GLY A 329 -20.44 16.99 -11.51
CA GLY A 329 -21.33 16.13 -10.72
C GLY A 329 -21.07 14.63 -10.89
N LEU A 330 -19.95 14.24 -11.50
CA LEU A 330 -19.58 12.83 -11.68
C LEU A 330 -19.00 12.27 -10.38
N VAL A 331 -19.47 11.08 -10.00
CA VAL A 331 -18.95 10.36 -8.85
C VAL A 331 -17.62 9.71 -9.21
N VAL A 332 -16.65 9.84 -8.30
CA VAL A 332 -15.31 9.29 -8.43
C VAL A 332 -15.06 8.28 -7.32
N VAL A 333 -14.48 7.13 -7.67
CA VAL A 333 -13.95 6.15 -6.73
C VAL A 333 -12.43 6.21 -6.80
N VAL A 334 -11.78 6.39 -5.66
CA VAL A 334 -10.32 6.53 -5.55
C VAL A 334 -9.77 5.37 -4.72
N SER A 335 -8.81 4.62 -5.25
CA SER A 335 -8.05 3.60 -4.50
C SER A 335 -6.58 3.96 -4.40
N SER A 336 -5.93 3.69 -3.27
CA SER A 336 -4.47 3.72 -3.16
C SER A 336 -3.93 2.64 -2.22
N THR A 337 -2.60 2.51 -2.16
CA THR A 337 -1.92 1.50 -1.34
C THR A 337 -1.69 1.90 0.13
N SER A 338 -2.04 3.12 0.57
CA SER A 338 -2.01 3.56 1.99
C SER A 338 -2.69 4.91 2.21
N GLY A 339 -3.29 5.10 3.39
CA GLY A 339 -3.63 6.38 4.00
C GLY A 339 -4.26 7.42 3.08
N THR A 340 -5.00 7.00 2.06
CA THR A 340 -5.48 7.87 0.98
C THR A 340 -6.37 8.95 1.54
N ALA A 341 -7.30 8.56 2.41
CA ALA A 341 -8.20 9.47 3.10
C ALA A 341 -7.44 10.56 3.87
N ARG A 342 -6.32 10.21 4.52
CA ARG A 342 -5.47 11.18 5.22
C ARG A 342 -4.79 12.13 4.24
N GLY A 343 -4.11 11.61 3.22
CA GLY A 343 -3.42 12.45 2.21
C GLY A 343 -4.36 13.34 1.41
N LEU A 344 -5.62 12.95 1.22
CA LEU A 344 -6.59 13.76 0.50
C LEU A 344 -7.10 14.96 1.33
N THR A 345 -7.08 14.89 2.67
CA THR A 345 -7.53 16.03 3.50
C THR A 345 -6.66 17.26 3.26
N SER A 346 -5.35 17.10 3.11
CA SER A 346 -4.43 18.18 2.73
C SER A 346 -4.62 18.65 1.29
N VAL A 347 -4.95 17.75 0.35
CA VAL A 347 -5.30 18.09 -1.04
C VAL A 347 -6.53 19.02 -1.14
N SER A 348 -7.42 19.02 -0.14
CA SER A 348 -8.58 19.91 -0.08
C SER A 348 -8.26 21.41 0.20
N SER A 349 -7.01 21.76 0.55
CA SER A 349 -6.64 23.11 0.98
C SER A 349 -6.75 24.15 -0.16
N GLY A 350 -7.90 24.82 -0.26
CA GLY A 350 -8.27 25.79 -1.31
C GLY A 350 -9.54 25.42 -2.09
N SER A 351 -10.26 24.38 -1.67
CA SER A 351 -11.63 24.06 -2.10
C SER A 351 -12.57 23.98 -0.90
N ARG A 352 -12.26 24.71 0.18
CA ARG A 352 -12.98 24.61 1.46
C ARG A 352 -14.25 25.45 1.43
N CYS A 353 -15.37 24.85 1.81
CA CYS A 353 -16.61 25.57 2.07
C CYS A 353 -16.58 26.21 3.47
N PRO A 354 -17.34 27.30 3.69
CA PRO A 354 -17.46 27.93 5.01
C PRO A 354 -18.15 27.05 6.06
N ALA A 355 -18.93 26.07 5.61
CA ALA A 355 -19.66 25.12 6.45
C ALA A 355 -19.04 23.71 6.36
N ASP A 356 -19.31 22.90 7.39
CA ASP A 356 -19.02 21.46 7.35
C ASP A 356 -19.80 20.82 6.19
N TYR A 357 -19.13 20.01 5.38
CA TYR A 357 -19.76 19.33 4.25
C TYR A 357 -19.30 17.88 4.16
N LEU A 358 -20.14 17.03 3.56
CA LEU A 358 -19.79 15.65 3.27
C LEU A 358 -18.67 15.63 2.25
N TRP A 359 -17.49 15.24 2.68
CA TRP A 359 -16.30 15.31 1.84
C TRP A 359 -16.12 14.04 1.03
N CYS A 360 -16.16 12.89 1.69
CA CYS A 360 -16.10 11.59 1.03
C CYS A 360 -16.78 10.49 1.86
N ILE A 361 -17.04 9.37 1.21
CA ILE A 361 -17.38 8.10 1.86
C ILE A 361 -16.13 7.23 1.85
N VAL A 362 -15.70 6.75 3.02
CA VAL A 362 -14.58 5.82 3.15
C VAL A 362 -15.12 4.40 3.22
N HIS A 363 -14.66 3.54 2.31
CA HIS A 363 -15.10 2.16 2.18
C HIS A 363 -13.91 1.20 2.33
N PRO A 364 -13.73 0.59 3.52
CA PRO A 364 -12.59 -0.28 3.79
C PRO A 364 -12.80 -1.76 3.44
N LEU A 365 -14.01 -2.12 2.99
CA LEU A 365 -14.42 -3.50 2.77
C LEU A 365 -14.14 -3.94 1.35
N LEU A 366 -13.51 -5.10 1.18
CA LEU A 366 -13.25 -5.71 -0.11
C LEU A 366 -13.64 -7.19 -0.07
N PRO A 367 -14.12 -7.76 -1.18
CA PRO A 367 -14.45 -9.18 -1.23
C PRO A 367 -13.23 -10.06 -0.90
N ARG A 368 -13.51 -11.19 -0.26
CA ARG A 368 -12.50 -12.22 0.02
C ARG A 368 -12.17 -13.00 -1.25
N THR A 369 -11.08 -13.77 -1.19
CA THR A 369 -10.64 -14.68 -2.25
C THR A 369 -11.73 -15.71 -2.54
N VAL A 370 -12.05 -15.91 -3.82
CA VAL A 370 -12.93 -17.00 -4.26
C VAL A 370 -12.10 -18.27 -4.40
N ILE A 371 -12.58 -19.34 -3.78
CA ILE A 371 -11.98 -20.67 -3.88
C ILE A 371 -12.56 -21.39 -5.10
N GLY A 372 -11.71 -21.71 -6.08
CA GLY A 372 -12.06 -22.53 -7.23
C GLY A 372 -12.30 -24.00 -6.86
N SER A 373 -12.98 -24.75 -7.73
CA SER A 373 -13.25 -26.18 -7.53
C SER A 373 -11.98 -27.03 -7.39
N ASP A 374 -10.88 -26.60 -8.00
CA ASP A 374 -9.56 -27.20 -7.89
C ASP A 374 -9.01 -27.15 -6.46
N VAL A 375 -9.26 -26.07 -5.73
CA VAL A 375 -8.82 -25.91 -4.33
C VAL A 375 -9.77 -26.64 -3.37
N GLN A 376 -11.04 -26.80 -3.72
CA GLN A 376 -12.04 -27.51 -2.89
C GLN A 376 -11.74 -29.00 -2.68
N ILE A 377 -10.88 -29.59 -3.50
CA ILE A 377 -10.47 -31.00 -3.41
C ILE A 377 -9.34 -31.20 -2.39
N LEU A 378 -8.66 -30.13 -1.97
CA LEU A 378 -7.53 -30.18 -1.03
C LEU A 378 -8.01 -30.43 0.41
N PRO A 379 -7.13 -30.89 1.31
CA PRO A 379 -7.41 -30.88 2.75
C PRO A 379 -7.93 -29.53 3.26
N THR A 380 -8.87 -29.57 4.21
CA THR A 380 -9.60 -28.40 4.73
C THR A 380 -8.67 -27.30 5.25
N VAL A 381 -7.51 -27.65 5.79
CA VAL A 381 -6.50 -26.68 6.24
C VAL A 381 -6.02 -25.77 5.11
N PHE A 382 -5.77 -26.30 3.91
CA PHE A 382 -5.35 -25.50 2.75
C PHE A 382 -6.47 -24.59 2.26
N GLN A 383 -7.69 -25.12 2.21
CA GLN A 383 -8.88 -24.34 1.83
C GLN A 383 -9.06 -23.16 2.78
N ASN A 384 -9.00 -23.41 4.10
CA ASN A 384 -9.13 -22.37 5.11
C ASN A 384 -8.00 -21.35 5.05
N ILE A 385 -6.75 -21.78 4.77
CA ILE A 385 -5.62 -20.87 4.60
C ILE A 385 -5.87 -19.92 3.42
N VAL A 386 -6.29 -20.43 2.27
CA VAL A 386 -6.57 -19.64 1.07
C VAL A 386 -7.80 -18.72 1.29
N ALA A 387 -8.87 -19.22 1.90
CA ALA A 387 -10.10 -18.47 2.18
C ALA A 387 -9.88 -17.27 3.11
N ASN A 388 -8.98 -17.44 4.08
CA ASN A 388 -8.69 -16.49 5.15
C ASN A 388 -7.36 -15.76 4.93
N SER A 389 -6.97 -15.59 3.67
CA SER A 389 -5.81 -14.80 3.26
C SER A 389 -6.22 -13.71 2.28
N ARG A 390 -5.47 -12.61 2.27
CA ARG A 390 -5.71 -11.55 1.30
C ARG A 390 -5.59 -12.06 -0.16
N PRO A 391 -6.38 -11.53 -1.10
CA PRO A 391 -6.41 -12.00 -2.49
C PRO A 391 -5.05 -12.15 -3.16
N LEU A 392 -4.13 -11.20 -2.97
CA LEU A 392 -2.79 -11.29 -3.56
C LEU A 392 -2.02 -12.53 -3.08
N PHE A 393 -2.10 -12.86 -1.79
CA PHE A 393 -1.32 -13.95 -1.20
C PHE A 393 -1.98 -15.28 -1.56
N ALA A 394 -3.32 -15.30 -1.51
CA ALA A 394 -4.12 -16.43 -1.90
C ALA A 394 -3.91 -16.80 -3.38
N GLU A 395 -3.89 -15.84 -4.30
CA GLU A 395 -3.67 -16.11 -5.73
C GLU A 395 -2.29 -16.72 -6.00
N ILE A 396 -1.24 -16.22 -5.34
CA ILE A 396 0.12 -16.78 -5.46
C ILE A 396 0.16 -18.19 -4.85
N ALA A 397 -0.52 -18.43 -3.72
CA ALA A 397 -0.63 -19.75 -3.12
C ALA A 397 -1.37 -20.74 -4.03
N ILE A 398 -2.49 -20.34 -4.63
CA ILE A 398 -3.25 -21.17 -5.58
C ILE A 398 -2.39 -21.51 -6.79
N GLN A 399 -1.64 -20.54 -7.33
CA GLN A 399 -0.72 -20.80 -8.45
C GLN A 399 0.34 -21.83 -8.07
N TYR A 400 0.96 -21.68 -6.89
CA TYR A 400 1.94 -22.66 -6.39
C TYR A 400 1.33 -24.06 -6.25
N ILE A 401 0.11 -24.15 -5.71
CA ILE A 401 -0.61 -25.42 -5.53
C ILE A 401 -0.89 -26.11 -6.88
N ARG A 402 -1.28 -25.34 -7.90
CA ARG A 402 -1.52 -25.86 -9.25
C ARG A 402 -0.24 -26.40 -9.90
N GLU A 403 0.87 -25.71 -9.69
CA GLU A 403 2.19 -26.11 -10.22
C GLU A 403 2.80 -27.28 -9.43
N ASN A 404 2.44 -27.41 -8.14
CA ASN A 404 2.98 -28.42 -7.23
C ASN A 404 1.82 -29.12 -6.49
N PRO A 405 1.07 -30.02 -7.14
CA PRO A 405 -0.11 -30.63 -6.54
C PRO A 405 0.18 -31.38 -5.23
N TRP A 406 -0.70 -31.24 -4.25
CA TRP A 406 -0.61 -31.98 -2.99
C TRP A 406 -1.02 -33.44 -3.19
N ASN A 407 -0.28 -34.36 -2.56
CA ASN A 407 -0.56 -35.80 -2.54
C ASN A 407 -0.74 -36.27 -1.09
N VAL A 408 -1.56 -37.31 -0.88
CA VAL A 408 -1.86 -37.87 0.47
C VAL A 408 -0.62 -38.35 1.23
N GLY A 409 0.46 -38.72 0.52
CA GLY A 409 1.74 -39.09 1.13
C GLY A 409 2.61 -37.89 1.57
N ASN A 410 2.22 -36.65 1.26
CA ASN A 410 2.97 -35.46 1.63
C ASN A 410 2.66 -35.08 3.08
N ASN A 411 3.69 -34.91 3.89
CA ASN A 411 3.55 -34.27 5.20
C ASN A 411 3.03 -32.83 5.03
N THR A 412 1.89 -32.52 5.65
CA THR A 412 1.19 -31.23 5.54
C THR A 412 2.12 -30.06 5.92
N ALA A 413 2.87 -30.17 7.01
CA ALA A 413 3.80 -29.13 7.45
C ALA A 413 4.92 -28.89 6.43
N ASN A 414 5.50 -29.95 5.85
CA ASN A 414 6.54 -29.83 4.82
C ASN A 414 6.01 -29.14 3.56
N TYR A 415 4.81 -29.49 3.12
CA TYR A 415 4.19 -28.86 1.96
C TYR A 415 3.89 -27.37 2.20
N LEU A 416 3.33 -27.04 3.36
CA LEU A 416 3.09 -25.64 3.73
C LEU A 416 4.39 -24.85 3.89
N ASN A 417 5.45 -25.44 4.46
CA ASN A 417 6.76 -24.81 4.54
C ASN A 417 7.30 -24.46 3.15
N ALA A 418 7.14 -25.36 2.17
CA ALA A 418 7.57 -25.12 0.79
C ALA A 418 6.73 -24.03 0.11
N LEU A 419 5.41 -24.03 0.31
CA LEU A 419 4.51 -22.99 -0.18
C LEU A 419 4.87 -21.62 0.40
N VAL A 420 4.99 -21.53 1.72
CA VAL A 420 5.33 -20.30 2.43
C VAL A 420 6.72 -19.81 2.02
N GLY A 421 7.69 -20.71 1.88
CA GLY A 421 9.04 -20.42 1.40
C GLY A 421 9.09 -19.91 -0.05
N HIS A 422 8.12 -20.31 -0.89
CA HIS A 422 7.95 -19.74 -2.23
C HIS A 422 7.34 -18.34 -2.19
N LEU A 423 6.31 -18.12 -1.36
CA LEU A 423 5.58 -16.86 -1.26
C LEU A 423 6.42 -15.74 -0.66
N ALA A 424 7.08 -15.99 0.47
CA ALA A 424 7.77 -14.98 1.27
C ALA A 424 8.76 -14.10 0.46
N PRO A 425 9.73 -14.66 -0.30
CA PRO A 425 10.66 -13.84 -1.07
C PRO A 425 9.96 -13.06 -2.19
N LEU A 426 8.93 -13.62 -2.84
CA LEU A 426 8.18 -12.91 -3.88
C LEU A 426 7.45 -11.68 -3.31
N LEU A 427 6.86 -11.84 -2.12
CA LEU A 427 6.10 -10.78 -1.44
C LEU A 427 7.01 -9.71 -0.83
N ALA A 428 8.17 -10.09 -0.31
CA ALA A 428 9.20 -9.17 0.16
C ALA A 428 9.77 -8.35 -1.01
N ARG A 429 10.06 -8.98 -2.16
CA ARG A 429 10.57 -8.31 -3.36
C ARG A 429 9.65 -7.18 -3.83
N ARG A 430 8.32 -7.35 -3.71
CA ARG A 430 7.33 -6.31 -4.05
C ARG A 430 7.45 -5.03 -3.21
N LYS A 431 8.20 -5.04 -2.12
CA LYS A 431 8.41 -3.88 -1.22
C LYS A 431 9.85 -3.33 -1.22
N GLN A 432 10.74 -3.82 -2.11
CA GLN A 432 12.17 -3.50 -2.16
C GLN A 432 12.54 -2.00 -2.16
N ARG A 433 11.68 -1.13 -2.68
CA ARG A 433 11.97 0.33 -2.82
C ARG A 433 11.97 1.11 -1.51
N ARG A 434 11.66 0.45 -0.40
CA ARG A 434 11.48 1.02 0.93
C ARG A 434 11.96 0.01 1.98
N HIS A 435 13.23 -0.41 1.89
CA HIS A 435 13.75 -1.51 2.71
C HIS A 435 13.64 -1.23 4.21
N HIS A 436 14.03 -0.02 4.65
CA HIS A 436 13.97 0.35 6.06
C HIS A 436 12.52 0.43 6.57
N GLU A 437 11.61 1.05 5.81
CA GLU A 437 10.20 1.05 6.17
C GLU A 437 9.65 -0.38 6.14
N PHE A 438 10.13 -1.22 5.20
CA PHE A 438 9.78 -2.63 5.07
C PHE A 438 10.13 -3.40 6.36
N GLU A 439 11.38 -3.29 6.82
CA GLU A 439 11.84 -3.94 8.07
C GLU A 439 11.04 -3.47 9.28
N ILE A 440 10.77 -2.17 9.43
CA ILE A 440 10.02 -1.68 10.59
C ILE A 440 8.58 -2.22 10.60
N GLY A 441 7.90 -2.26 9.46
CA GLY A 441 6.57 -2.87 9.45
C GLY A 441 6.57 -4.39 9.56
N GLN A 442 7.67 -5.08 9.20
CA GLN A 442 7.84 -6.50 9.56
C GLN A 442 7.93 -6.67 11.07
N LEU A 443 8.71 -5.82 11.74
CA LEU A 443 8.77 -5.81 13.20
C LEU A 443 7.39 -5.53 13.82
N CYS A 444 6.65 -4.57 13.28
CA CYS A 444 5.29 -4.27 13.77
C CYS A 444 4.31 -5.42 13.51
N LEU A 445 4.44 -6.13 12.39
CA LEU A 445 3.63 -7.33 12.08
C LEU A 445 3.95 -8.46 13.07
N LEU A 446 5.25 -8.72 13.31
CA LEU A 446 5.73 -9.71 14.26
C LEU A 446 5.25 -9.44 15.68
N LEU A 447 5.01 -8.18 16.04
CA LEU A 447 4.57 -7.75 17.37
C LEU A 447 3.07 -7.50 17.48
N CYS A 448 2.35 -7.56 16.36
CA CYS A 448 0.99 -7.04 16.23
C CYS A 448 0.82 -5.63 16.84
N SER A 449 1.84 -4.78 16.69
CA SER A 449 1.92 -3.46 17.31
C SER A 449 1.77 -2.33 16.28
N SER A 450 1.64 -1.10 16.78
CA SER A 450 1.62 0.10 15.95
C SER A 450 2.92 0.91 16.07
N CYS A 451 3.30 1.65 15.03
CA CYS A 451 4.53 2.45 15.00
C CYS A 451 4.21 3.81 14.41
N ARG A 452 4.49 4.85 15.21
CA ARG A 452 4.38 6.26 14.86
C ARG A 452 5.76 6.87 14.96
N VAL A 453 6.48 6.89 13.85
CA VAL A 453 7.62 7.79 13.75
C VAL A 453 7.07 9.21 13.83
N GLU A 454 7.62 10.04 14.72
CA GLU A 454 7.24 11.44 14.92
C GLU A 454 7.40 12.34 13.69
N ASP A 455 7.84 11.80 12.56
CA ASP A 455 7.92 12.57 11.33
C ASP A 455 6.54 12.65 10.68
N GLY A 456 6.12 13.85 10.27
CA GLY A 456 4.80 14.17 9.73
C GLY A 456 4.46 13.52 8.37
N LYS A 457 4.95 12.31 8.10
CA LYS A 457 5.04 11.66 6.79
C LYS A 457 4.65 10.19 6.91
N LEU A 458 3.36 9.93 6.65
CA LEU A 458 2.79 8.64 6.25
C LEU A 458 3.30 7.37 6.99
N ASN A 459 2.91 7.24 8.27
CA ASN A 459 2.94 6.03 9.13
C ASN A 459 3.55 4.77 8.46
N LEU A 460 4.73 4.33 8.94
CA LEU A 460 5.47 3.19 8.40
C LEU A 460 4.61 1.94 8.15
N ILE A 461 3.72 1.63 9.09
CA ILE A 461 2.77 0.48 9.02
C ILE A 461 1.75 0.61 7.91
N ASP A 462 1.33 1.82 7.58
CA ASP A 462 0.34 2.09 6.55
C ASP A 462 0.92 1.77 5.15
N SER A 463 2.22 2.00 4.95
CA SER A 463 2.94 1.62 3.71
C SER A 463 3.13 0.11 3.51
N HIS A 464 2.70 -0.67 4.50
CA HIS A 464 2.83 -2.12 4.58
C HIS A 464 1.57 -2.86 4.16
N TYR A 465 1.33 -4.00 4.78
CA TYR A 465 0.17 -4.84 4.62
C TYR A 465 -0.93 -4.53 5.67
N ALA A 466 -0.78 -3.50 6.49
CA ALA A 466 -1.83 -3.07 7.42
C ALA A 466 -3.08 -2.53 6.70
N CYS A 467 -4.23 -2.65 7.35
CA CYS A 467 -5.53 -2.21 6.88
C CYS A 467 -6.07 -1.09 7.77
N LEU A 468 -7.10 -0.39 7.29
CA LEU A 468 -7.81 0.57 8.11
C LEU A 468 -8.44 -0.14 9.33
N ASP A 469 -8.38 0.51 10.49
CA ASP A 469 -8.95 -0.04 11.72
C ASP A 469 -10.47 -0.16 11.63
N GLU A 470 -11.14 0.83 11.03
CA GLU A 470 -12.56 0.83 10.79
C GLU A 470 -13.02 -0.38 9.95
N LYS A 471 -14.01 -1.12 10.47
CA LYS A 471 -14.55 -2.34 9.85
C LYS A 471 -15.85 -2.12 9.08
N ARG A 472 -16.27 -0.87 8.88
CA ARG A 472 -17.52 -0.51 8.18
C ARG A 472 -17.29 0.70 7.29
N THR A 473 -18.14 0.82 6.27
CA THR A 473 -18.23 2.03 5.45
C THR A 473 -18.71 3.20 6.32
N PHE A 474 -18.11 4.38 6.17
CA PHE A 474 -18.51 5.57 6.92
C PHE A 474 -18.40 6.85 6.12
N ARG A 475 -19.14 7.88 6.55
CA ARG A 475 -19.10 9.22 5.97
C ARG A 475 -18.08 10.07 6.70
N LEU A 476 -17.22 10.74 5.93
CA LEU A 476 -16.20 11.63 6.45
C LEU A 476 -16.55 13.07 6.06
N PHE A 477 -16.80 13.89 7.07
CA PHE A 477 -17.10 15.31 6.91
C PHE A 477 -15.83 16.13 7.07
N LEU A 478 -15.69 17.19 6.27
CA LEU A 478 -14.59 18.14 6.40
C LEU A 478 -15.09 19.43 7.00
N LYS A 479 -14.44 19.88 8.07
CA LYS A 479 -14.71 21.15 8.75
C LYS A 479 -14.09 22.32 7.98
N ALA A 480 -14.62 23.52 8.18
CA ALA A 480 -14.05 24.75 7.63
C ALA A 480 -12.56 24.96 7.98
N ASN A 481 -12.15 24.53 9.19
CA ASN A 481 -10.75 24.61 9.63
C ASN A 481 -9.82 23.55 8.98
N GLY A 482 -10.36 22.60 8.21
CA GLY A 482 -9.63 21.55 7.51
C GLY A 482 -9.50 20.23 8.28
N ASN A 483 -9.99 20.15 9.51
CA ASN A 483 -10.07 18.88 10.24
C ASN A 483 -11.26 18.06 9.73
N SER A 484 -11.16 16.75 9.77
CA SER A 484 -12.25 15.85 9.39
C SER A 484 -12.86 15.18 10.63
N TYR A 485 -14.13 14.77 10.54
CA TYR A 485 -14.79 13.96 11.56
C TYR A 485 -15.70 12.93 10.89
N LYS A 486 -15.84 11.77 11.55
CA LYS A 486 -16.70 10.69 11.11
C LYS A 486 -18.13 10.98 11.58
N ALA A 487 -19.13 10.70 10.74
CA ALA A 487 -20.52 10.61 11.17
C ALA A 487 -21.02 9.19 10.88
N ASP A 488 -21.52 8.50 11.91
CA ASP A 488 -22.19 7.21 11.78
C ASP A 488 -23.71 7.44 11.80
N GLU A 489 -24.48 6.74 10.95
CA GLU A 489 -25.95 6.89 10.91
C GLU A 489 -26.64 6.24 12.13
N ALA A 490 -25.94 5.37 12.87
CA ALA A 490 -26.53 4.54 13.93
C ALA A 490 -26.43 5.14 15.35
N GLU A 491 -25.49 6.04 15.60
CA GLU A 491 -25.26 6.71 16.90
C GLU A 491 -25.05 8.19 16.62
N PHE A 492 -26.15 8.90 16.35
CA PHE A 492 -26.13 10.33 16.09
C PHE A 492 -26.11 11.09 17.43
N ASP A 493 -25.00 11.01 18.15
CA ASP A 493 -24.77 11.87 19.31
C ASP A 493 -24.14 13.18 18.83
N PHE A 494 -24.85 14.30 19.02
CA PHE A 494 -24.48 15.62 18.49
C PHE A 494 -23.16 16.15 19.10
N GLU A 495 -22.68 15.54 20.18
CA GLU A 495 -21.49 15.97 20.93
C GLU A 495 -20.16 15.43 20.40
N ASP A 496 -20.11 14.29 19.69
CA ASP A 496 -18.82 13.67 19.35
C ASP A 496 -18.24 14.11 17.98
N ARG A 497 -18.12 15.43 17.77
CA ARG A 497 -17.35 16.00 16.63
C ARG A 497 -15.83 15.90 16.82
N ARG A 498 -15.33 14.84 17.47
CA ARG A 498 -13.89 14.60 17.61
C ARG A 498 -13.26 14.42 16.24
N SER A 499 -12.08 15.02 16.06
CA SER A 499 -11.36 14.91 14.80
C SER A 499 -11.04 13.45 14.52
N TRP A 500 -11.44 12.95 13.35
CA TRP A 500 -11.11 11.61 12.90
C TRP A 500 -9.60 11.47 12.70
N LYS A 501 -9.03 10.37 13.19
CA LYS A 501 -7.63 10.02 12.98
C LYS A 501 -7.57 8.70 12.22
N CYS A 502 -7.03 8.73 11.01
CA CYS A 502 -6.77 7.52 10.22
C CYS A 502 -5.81 6.58 10.99
N ARG A 503 -6.30 5.40 11.39
CA ARG A 503 -5.51 4.37 12.08
C ARG A 503 -5.37 3.15 11.18
N SER A 504 -4.14 2.70 10.99
CA SER A 504 -3.84 1.46 10.24
C SER A 504 -3.35 0.41 11.22
N VAL A 505 -3.94 -0.79 11.15
CA VAL A 505 -3.67 -1.94 12.03
C VAL A 505 -3.46 -3.20 11.19
N PHE A 506 -2.66 -4.14 11.68
CA PHE A 506 -2.54 -5.42 10.99
C PHE A 506 -3.83 -6.24 11.15
N PRO A 507 -4.32 -6.90 10.09
CA PRO A 507 -5.46 -7.80 10.22
C PRO A 507 -5.16 -8.90 11.22
N HIS A 508 -6.14 -9.33 12.03
CA HIS A 508 -5.98 -10.51 12.87
C HIS A 508 -5.57 -11.74 12.03
N PRO A 509 -4.72 -12.67 12.52
CA PRO A 509 -4.29 -13.85 11.76
C PRO A 509 -5.43 -14.69 11.14
N SER A 510 -6.62 -14.68 11.74
CA SER A 510 -7.82 -15.33 11.19
C SER A 510 -8.41 -14.69 9.93
N ASN A 511 -8.02 -13.47 9.61
CA ASN A 511 -8.46 -12.74 8.43
C ASN A 511 -7.35 -12.62 7.38
N ASP A 512 -6.12 -12.98 7.73
CA ASP A 512 -4.99 -12.91 6.81
C ASP A 512 -3.84 -13.84 7.19
N VAL A 513 -4.10 -15.14 7.20
CA VAL A 513 -3.16 -16.12 7.78
C VAL A 513 -1.84 -16.21 7.00
N LEU A 514 -1.88 -16.17 5.66
CA LEU A 514 -0.66 -16.22 4.86
C LEU A 514 0.22 -14.99 5.10
N LEU A 515 -0.34 -13.85 5.51
CA LEU A 515 0.47 -12.69 5.90
C LEU A 515 1.45 -13.05 7.01
N TYR A 516 0.94 -13.64 8.08
CA TYR A 516 1.73 -14.00 9.23
C TYR A 516 2.68 -15.15 8.92
N LEU A 517 2.17 -16.23 8.32
CA LEU A 517 2.98 -17.40 8.00
C LEU A 517 4.15 -17.08 7.07
N THR A 518 3.99 -16.12 6.14
CA THR A 518 5.04 -15.79 5.16
C THR A 518 6.02 -14.73 5.66
N LEU A 519 5.55 -13.73 6.39
CA LEU A 519 6.36 -12.54 6.65
C LEU A 519 6.94 -12.49 8.07
N THR A 520 6.46 -13.30 9.02
CA THR A 520 7.03 -13.36 10.38
C THR A 520 8.17 -14.37 10.54
N GLY A 521 8.66 -14.92 9.42
CA GLY A 521 9.81 -15.83 9.38
C GLY A 521 9.42 -17.30 9.25
N GLY A 522 10.38 -18.12 8.83
CA GLY A 522 10.17 -19.54 8.60
C GLY A 522 11.44 -20.25 8.13
N MET A 523 11.31 -21.54 7.83
CA MET A 523 12.41 -22.42 7.43
C MET A 523 13.24 -21.91 6.23
N SER A 524 12.62 -21.19 5.31
CA SER A 524 13.27 -20.70 4.08
C SER A 524 13.29 -19.18 3.95
N TYR A 525 12.85 -18.45 4.99
CA TYR A 525 12.76 -17.00 4.94
C TYR A 525 13.06 -16.39 6.32
N ARG A 526 13.99 -15.44 6.33
CA ARG A 526 14.31 -14.63 7.51
C ARG A 526 13.75 -13.22 7.32
N PRO A 527 12.99 -12.67 8.29
CA PRO A 527 12.40 -11.34 8.16
C PRO A 527 13.43 -10.20 8.15
N PHE A 528 14.57 -10.39 8.81
CA PHE A 528 15.60 -9.38 9.01
C PHE A 528 16.97 -9.90 8.60
N ASP A 529 17.78 -9.05 7.97
CA ASP A 529 19.17 -9.41 7.62
C ASP A 529 20.08 -9.45 8.86
N LEU A 530 19.78 -8.60 9.84
CA LEU A 530 20.48 -8.47 11.12
C LEU A 530 19.74 -9.16 12.27
N SER A 531 20.42 -9.36 13.39
CA SER A 531 19.78 -9.86 14.62
C SER A 531 18.66 -8.93 15.08
N LEU A 532 17.64 -9.47 15.75
CA LEU A 532 16.55 -8.67 16.27
C LEU A 532 17.06 -7.54 17.18
N ARG A 533 18.11 -7.77 17.98
CA ARG A 533 18.75 -6.75 18.81
C ARG A 533 19.23 -5.54 17.98
N GLU A 534 19.92 -5.79 16.87
CA GLU A 534 20.41 -4.72 15.98
C GLU A 534 19.24 -3.98 15.31
N VAL A 535 18.19 -4.70 14.91
CA VAL A 535 16.97 -4.09 14.36
C VAL A 535 16.31 -3.18 15.39
N PHE A 536 16.12 -3.63 16.64
CA PHE A 536 15.54 -2.81 17.71
C PHE A 536 16.37 -1.56 18.01
N LEU A 537 17.70 -1.69 18.08
CA LEU A 537 18.61 -0.55 18.30
C LEU A 537 18.55 0.47 17.17
N SER A 538 18.16 0.06 15.95
CA SER A 538 17.97 0.98 14.82
C SER A 538 16.64 1.77 14.86
N VAL A 539 15.69 1.37 15.71
CA VAL A 539 14.36 2.01 15.84
C VAL A 539 14.30 2.87 17.10
N PRO A 540 14.11 4.20 16.99
CA PRO A 540 14.09 5.10 18.17
C PRO A 540 13.00 4.71 19.17
N THR A 541 13.26 4.94 20.47
CA THR A 541 12.38 4.56 21.59
C THR A 541 11.00 5.23 21.55
N THR A 542 10.89 6.45 21.03
CA THR A 542 9.61 7.21 20.92
C THR A 542 8.68 6.75 19.79
N THR A 543 9.07 5.72 19.04
CA THR A 543 8.45 5.37 17.75
C THR A 543 7.41 4.26 17.85
N MET A 544 7.50 3.37 18.85
CA MET A 544 6.65 2.17 18.95
C MET A 544 5.52 2.36 19.96
N TYR A 545 4.31 1.97 19.56
CA TYR A 545 3.08 2.16 20.31
C TYR A 545 2.35 0.82 20.44
N LEU A 546 1.97 0.46 21.67
CA LEU A 546 1.11 -0.69 21.90
C LEU A 546 -0.27 -0.43 21.27
N HIS A 547 -0.84 -1.49 20.68
CA HIS A 547 -2.09 -1.41 19.92
C HIS A 547 -3.26 -0.86 20.77
N ASP A 548 -3.27 -1.18 22.07
CA ASP A 548 -4.45 -0.99 22.91
C ASP A 548 -4.42 0.29 23.76
N THR A 549 -3.24 0.80 24.12
CA THR A 549 -3.12 1.96 25.02
C THR A 549 -2.90 3.27 24.28
N ASN A 550 -2.47 3.24 23.01
CA ASN A 550 -2.17 4.44 22.22
C ASN A 550 -1.12 5.37 22.89
N GLU A 551 -0.34 4.80 23.82
CA GLU A 551 0.78 5.42 24.53
C GLU A 551 2.11 4.87 23.97
N PRO A 552 3.18 5.68 23.97
CA PRO A 552 4.50 5.18 23.63
C PRO A 552 4.91 4.11 24.64
N MET A 553 5.58 3.07 24.16
CA MET A 553 6.10 2.03 25.04
C MET A 553 7.14 2.62 26.00
N ASP A 554 7.01 2.32 27.28
CA ASP A 554 8.07 2.62 28.26
C ASP A 554 9.28 1.67 28.07
N GLU A 555 10.41 1.98 28.73
CA GLU A 555 11.65 1.19 28.60
C GLU A 555 11.45 -0.27 29.04
N LYS A 556 10.64 -0.52 30.07
CA LYS A 556 10.38 -1.87 30.58
C LYS A 556 9.56 -2.69 29.58
N GLN A 557 8.47 -2.12 29.07
CA GLN A 557 7.64 -2.71 28.03
C GLN A 557 8.43 -2.97 26.76
N ARG A 558 9.37 -2.08 26.41
CA ARG A 558 10.26 -2.26 25.25
C ARG A 558 11.18 -3.46 25.42
N PHE A 559 11.75 -3.65 26.61
CA PHE A 559 12.55 -4.83 26.91
C PHE A 559 11.72 -6.11 26.83
N GLU A 560 10.53 -6.15 27.44
CA GLU A 560 9.62 -7.29 27.40
C GLU A 560 9.25 -7.67 25.96
N VAL A 561 8.80 -6.70 25.16
CA VAL A 561 8.38 -6.90 23.77
C VAL A 561 9.55 -7.36 22.89
N PHE A 562 10.76 -6.87 23.14
CA PHE A 562 11.97 -7.36 22.47
C PHE A 562 12.20 -8.86 22.74
N VAL A 563 12.10 -9.27 24.01
CA VAL A 563 12.25 -10.69 24.40
C VAL A 563 11.14 -11.54 23.77
N PHE A 564 9.89 -11.07 23.79
CA PHE A 564 8.76 -11.80 23.21
C PHE A 564 8.96 -12.02 21.70
N ALA A 565 9.36 -10.98 20.97
CA ALA A 565 9.68 -11.10 19.54
C ALA A 565 10.84 -12.08 19.29
N ALA A 566 11.88 -12.08 20.12
CA ALA A 566 13.00 -13.00 19.97
C ALA A 566 12.57 -14.46 20.15
N VAL A 567 11.72 -14.73 21.15
CA VAL A 567 11.12 -16.06 21.39
C VAL A 567 10.27 -16.51 20.21
N VAL A 568 9.37 -15.65 19.72
CA VAL A 568 8.52 -15.97 18.56
C VAL A 568 9.36 -16.23 17.31
N LEU A 569 10.32 -15.37 16.97
CA LEU A 569 11.22 -15.58 15.81
C LEU A 569 12.03 -16.87 15.91
N ALA A 570 12.56 -17.17 17.09
CA ALA A 570 13.32 -18.39 17.33
C ALA A 570 12.45 -19.64 17.12
N SER A 571 11.16 -19.56 17.46
CA SER A 571 10.22 -20.66 17.25
C SER A 571 9.94 -20.95 15.76
N HIS A 572 10.13 -19.97 14.87
CA HIS A 572 9.81 -20.07 13.45
C HIS A 572 10.92 -20.71 12.60
N VAL A 573 12.15 -20.81 13.11
CA VAL A 573 13.35 -21.10 12.30
C VAL A 573 13.32 -22.45 11.57
N ALA A 574 12.58 -23.45 12.08
CA ALA A 574 12.42 -24.76 11.44
C ALA A 574 11.05 -24.92 10.72
N GLY A 575 10.22 -23.86 10.70
CA GLY A 575 8.91 -23.85 10.06
C GLY A 575 7.79 -24.50 10.88
N LEU A 576 6.70 -24.83 10.21
CA LEU A 576 5.39 -25.17 10.81
C LEU A 576 5.35 -26.55 11.49
N GLY A 577 6.41 -27.35 11.37
CA GLY A 577 6.58 -28.61 12.09
C GLY A 577 7.11 -28.42 13.53
N GLY A 578 7.38 -27.18 13.94
CA GLY A 578 8.05 -26.86 15.18
C GLY A 578 9.57 -27.01 15.07
N VAL A 579 10.28 -26.49 16.06
CA VAL A 579 11.75 -26.45 16.09
C VAL A 579 12.28 -27.29 17.25
N ALA A 580 13.33 -28.06 16.98
CA ALA A 580 14.04 -28.79 18.02
C ALA A 580 14.65 -27.80 19.03
N PHE A 581 14.47 -28.06 20.32
CA PHE A 581 14.87 -27.16 21.39
C PHE A 581 16.32 -26.63 21.31
N PRO A 582 17.35 -27.42 20.95
CA PRO A 582 18.71 -26.88 20.79
C PRO A 582 18.85 -25.84 19.67
N THR A 583 18.09 -26.01 18.58
CA THR A 583 18.07 -25.08 17.45
C THR A 583 17.31 -23.82 17.84
N PHE A 584 16.18 -23.97 18.55
CA PHE A 584 15.44 -22.86 19.13
C PHE A 584 16.30 -21.99 20.04
N LEU A 585 16.99 -22.61 21.01
CA LEU A 585 17.81 -21.88 21.97
C LEU A 585 19.01 -21.20 21.29
N GLY A 586 19.64 -21.87 20.32
CA GLY A 586 20.68 -21.26 19.49
C GLY A 586 20.20 -20.00 18.78
N ARG A 587 19.03 -20.08 18.13
CA ARG A 587 18.42 -18.95 17.42
C ARG A 587 18.01 -17.83 18.38
N LEU A 588 17.38 -18.16 19.50
CA LEU A 588 16.98 -17.19 20.53
C LEU A 588 18.19 -16.38 21.02
N LEU A 589 19.31 -17.04 21.33
CA LEU A 589 20.53 -16.36 21.79
C LEU A 589 21.14 -15.46 20.73
N TYR A 590 21.04 -15.83 19.45
CA TYR A 590 21.48 -14.99 18.35
C TYR A 590 20.57 -13.76 18.18
N GLU A 591 19.25 -13.92 18.21
CA GLU A 591 18.31 -12.79 18.10
C GLU A 591 18.40 -11.83 19.29
N LEU A 592 18.68 -12.36 20.50
CA LEU A 592 18.95 -11.58 21.70
C LEU A 592 20.35 -10.90 21.69
N GLY A 593 21.19 -11.19 20.69
CA GLY A 593 22.56 -10.67 20.58
C GLY A 593 23.52 -11.18 21.67
N VAL A 594 23.24 -12.36 22.25
CA VAL A 594 24.14 -13.08 23.17
C VAL A 594 25.19 -13.86 22.39
N LYS A 595 24.82 -14.38 21.21
CA LYS A 595 25.74 -15.02 20.27
C LYS A 595 25.81 -14.23 18.98
N SER A 596 27.00 -14.19 18.36
CA SER A 596 27.23 -13.52 17.07
C SER A 596 26.83 -14.37 15.86
N GLN A 597 26.59 -15.67 16.06
CA GLN A 597 26.23 -16.60 15.00
C GLN A 597 24.98 -17.40 15.37
N ASP A 598 24.14 -17.65 14.38
CA ASP A 598 22.97 -18.53 14.47
C ASP A 598 23.40 -19.99 14.39
N VAL A 599 23.81 -20.56 15.53
CA VAL A 599 24.32 -21.92 15.64
C VAL A 599 23.58 -22.65 16.75
N LYS A 600 23.23 -23.92 16.47
CA LYS A 600 22.67 -24.85 17.44
C LYS A 600 23.53 -24.87 18.72
N ILE A 601 22.90 -24.88 19.89
CA ILE A 601 23.62 -24.97 21.15
C ILE A 601 23.97 -26.42 21.49
N ASP A 602 25.19 -26.64 21.96
CA ASP A 602 25.59 -27.90 22.58
C ASP A 602 25.15 -27.91 24.04
N PHE A 603 24.46 -28.97 24.45
CA PHE A 603 24.07 -29.18 25.85
C PHE A 603 25.12 -29.99 26.61
N PRO A 604 25.20 -29.83 27.94
CA PRO A 604 26.00 -30.70 28.81
C PRO A 604 25.61 -32.19 28.67
N VAL A 605 26.55 -33.08 29.00
CA VAL A 605 26.34 -34.54 28.98
C VAL A 605 25.19 -34.90 29.94
N GLY A 606 24.24 -35.73 29.50
CA GLY A 606 23.03 -36.10 30.29
C GLY A 606 21.74 -35.39 29.89
N PHE A 607 21.79 -34.43 28.95
CA PHE A 607 20.61 -33.73 28.39
C PHE A 607 19.92 -34.44 27.22
N GLU A 608 20.27 -35.70 26.95
CA GLU A 608 19.91 -36.45 25.74
C GLU A 608 18.38 -36.57 25.53
N THR A 609 17.60 -36.68 26.61
CA THR A 609 16.13 -36.75 26.56
C THR A 609 15.47 -35.43 26.16
N ARG A 610 16.12 -34.29 26.45
CA ARG A 610 15.63 -32.94 26.16
C ARG A 610 15.93 -32.47 24.74
N GLY A 611 16.86 -33.12 24.04
CA GLY A 611 17.14 -32.87 22.62
C GLY A 611 15.94 -33.15 21.71
N ASN A 612 14.98 -33.96 22.18
CA ASN A 612 13.76 -34.31 21.46
C ASN A 612 12.59 -33.33 21.71
N TRP A 613 12.76 -32.34 22.59
CA TRP A 613 11.72 -31.34 22.81
C TRP A 613 11.52 -30.50 21.55
N VAL A 614 10.27 -30.35 21.16
CA VAL A 614 9.86 -29.53 20.00
C VAL A 614 9.15 -28.30 20.53
N VAL A 615 9.70 -27.13 20.24
CA VAL A 615 9.04 -25.85 20.47
C VAL A 615 8.09 -25.60 19.29
N PRO A 616 6.79 -25.37 19.54
CA PRO A 616 5.84 -25.10 18.46
C PRO A 616 6.10 -23.75 17.79
N PHE A 617 5.64 -23.58 16.55
CA PHE A 617 5.60 -22.31 15.83
C PHE A 617 4.59 -21.37 16.49
N LEU A 618 5.09 -20.30 17.12
CA LEU A 618 4.27 -19.46 18.00
C LEU A 618 3.50 -18.39 17.24
N SER A 619 2.34 -17.98 17.78
CA SER A 619 1.68 -16.77 17.29
C SER A 619 2.49 -15.52 17.65
N PRO A 620 2.35 -14.41 16.90
CA PRO A 620 2.80 -13.10 17.39
C PRO A 620 2.23 -12.81 18.79
N PRO A 621 2.95 -12.05 19.64
CA PRO A 621 2.41 -11.64 20.92
C PRO A 621 1.13 -10.81 20.69
N ASN A 622 0.18 -10.92 21.62
CA ASN A 622 -1.12 -10.23 21.61
C ASN A 622 -2.19 -10.76 20.64
N VAL A 623 -1.89 -11.77 19.84
CA VAL A 623 -2.89 -12.41 18.95
C VAL A 623 -2.80 -13.92 18.99
N LYS A 624 -3.91 -14.59 18.69
CA LYS A 624 -3.99 -16.05 18.64
C LYS A 624 -4.11 -16.53 17.19
N TRP A 625 -3.55 -17.70 16.93
CA TRP A 625 -3.87 -18.45 15.73
C TRP A 625 -5.37 -18.83 15.72
N PRO A 626 -5.97 -18.96 14.53
CA PRO A 626 -7.32 -19.47 14.43
C PRO A 626 -7.40 -20.90 14.98
N ALA A 627 -8.46 -21.23 15.72
CA ALA A 627 -8.60 -22.56 16.33
C ALA A 627 -8.51 -23.71 15.30
N TRP A 628 -8.97 -23.49 14.07
CA TRP A 628 -8.89 -24.49 12.99
C TRP A 628 -7.46 -24.72 12.45
N LEU A 629 -6.51 -23.83 12.76
CA LEU A 629 -5.11 -23.96 12.37
C LEU A 629 -4.31 -24.74 13.43
N LEU A 630 -4.77 -24.74 14.68
CA LEU A 630 -4.21 -25.52 15.78
C LEU A 630 -4.68 -26.98 15.65
N ASN A 631 -3.89 -27.81 15.00
CA ASN A 631 -4.20 -29.23 14.77
C ASN A 631 -2.93 -30.09 14.98
N ASP A 632 -3.06 -31.42 14.99
CA ASP A 632 -1.92 -32.30 15.29
C ASP A 632 -0.87 -32.37 14.16
N GLU A 633 -1.28 -32.06 12.93
CA GLU A 633 -0.42 -32.10 11.73
C GLU A 633 0.58 -30.93 11.69
N LEU A 634 0.21 -29.79 12.28
CA LEU A 634 1.06 -28.61 12.39
C LEU A 634 1.40 -28.33 13.85
N LYS A 635 2.66 -28.13 14.18
CA LYS A 635 3.05 -27.83 15.57
C LYS A 635 2.98 -26.33 15.82
N LEU A 636 1.78 -25.79 15.91
CA LEU A 636 1.52 -24.38 16.26
C LEU A 636 1.03 -24.26 17.70
N ASP A 637 1.33 -23.13 18.33
CA ASP A 637 0.81 -22.77 19.64
C ASP A 637 0.70 -21.24 19.76
N ASN A 638 -0.03 -20.73 20.74
CA ASN A 638 -0.17 -19.29 20.93
C ASN A 638 0.83 -18.77 21.96
N PHE A 639 1.47 -17.64 21.66
CA PHE A 639 2.23 -16.86 22.65
C PHE A 639 1.26 -16.03 23.49
N VAL A 640 1.41 -16.10 24.81
CA VAL A 640 0.53 -15.42 25.77
C VAL A 640 1.38 -14.50 26.63
N GLN A 641 1.14 -13.19 26.49
CA GLN A 641 1.58 -12.23 27.48
C GLN A 641 0.66 -12.35 28.71
N THR A 642 1.25 -12.51 29.88
CA THR A 642 0.51 -12.71 31.14
C THR A 642 0.21 -11.37 31.80
N ALA A 643 -0.86 -11.31 32.59
CA ALA A 643 -1.18 -10.12 33.36
C ALA A 643 -0.14 -9.92 34.48
N ASN A 644 0.14 -8.67 34.86
CA ASN A 644 1.06 -8.35 35.97
C ASN A 644 0.75 -9.09 37.28
N SER A 645 -0.48 -9.55 37.48
CA SER A 645 -0.91 -10.34 38.65
C SER A 645 -0.42 -11.79 38.65
N GLU A 646 -0.07 -12.36 37.50
CA GLU A 646 0.40 -13.75 37.38
C GLU A 646 1.88 -13.91 37.74
N THR A 647 2.61 -12.81 38.00
CA THR A 647 4.01 -12.74 38.46
C THR A 647 5.09 -13.31 37.53
N ILE A 648 4.68 -13.95 36.44
CA ILE A 648 5.48 -14.23 35.24
C ILE A 648 5.08 -13.26 34.12
N ASP A 649 5.91 -13.07 33.08
CA ASP A 649 5.67 -12.09 32.00
C ASP A 649 5.12 -12.72 30.71
N PHE A 650 5.44 -13.99 30.44
CA PHE A 650 4.84 -14.72 29.33
C PHE A 650 4.78 -16.23 29.53
N ARG A 651 3.92 -16.88 28.73
CA ARG A 651 3.84 -18.33 28.54
C ARG A 651 3.30 -18.68 27.16
N ILE A 652 3.28 -19.97 26.84
CA ILE A 652 2.53 -20.47 25.67
C ILE A 652 1.27 -21.21 26.11
N ASP A 653 0.24 -21.27 25.26
CA ASP A 653 -1.09 -21.83 25.61
C ASP A 653 -0.98 -23.31 26.08
N SER A 654 -0.05 -24.11 25.53
CA SER A 654 0.21 -25.48 26.01
C SER A 654 0.86 -25.57 27.40
N GLY A 655 1.34 -24.45 27.94
CA GLY A 655 2.07 -24.38 29.21
C GLY A 655 3.51 -24.90 29.16
N LEU A 656 3.99 -25.40 28.02
CA LEU A 656 5.33 -26.01 27.89
C LEU A 656 6.46 -25.03 28.21
N ILE A 657 6.28 -23.76 27.85
CA ILE A 657 7.26 -22.68 28.00
C ILE A 657 6.62 -21.53 28.78
N SER A 658 7.38 -21.00 29.73
CA SER A 658 7.08 -19.74 30.45
C SER A 658 8.34 -18.89 30.58
N GLY A 659 8.20 -17.63 30.98
CA GLY A 659 9.36 -16.81 31.27
C GLY A 659 9.11 -15.47 31.94
N GLU A 660 10.21 -14.88 32.37
CA GLU A 660 10.32 -13.60 33.07
C GLU A 660 11.39 -12.72 32.41
N CYS A 661 11.09 -11.42 32.32
CA CYS A 661 11.88 -10.36 31.74
C CYS A 661 12.32 -9.41 32.85
N ASN A 662 13.60 -9.44 33.21
CA ASN A 662 14.13 -8.57 34.25
C ASN A 662 15.15 -7.56 33.68
N ASP A 663 14.72 -6.31 33.57
CA ASP A 663 15.50 -5.20 32.99
C ASP A 663 16.31 -4.40 34.05
N GLU A 664 16.54 -4.97 35.25
CA GLU A 664 17.30 -4.31 36.32
C GLU A 664 18.75 -3.99 35.87
N GLU A 665 19.21 -2.76 36.12
CA GLU A 665 20.60 -2.34 35.83
C GLU A 665 21.63 -3.10 36.67
N GLN A 666 21.25 -3.57 37.86
CA GLN A 666 22.12 -4.34 38.74
C GLN A 666 21.94 -5.84 38.51
N PRO A 667 23.01 -6.64 38.68
CA PRO A 667 22.90 -8.09 38.61
C PRO A 667 21.85 -8.62 39.59
N LEU A 668 21.04 -9.61 39.16
CA LEU A 668 19.92 -10.10 39.94
C LEU A 668 20.33 -10.48 41.36
N SER A 669 19.59 -9.97 42.35
CA SER A 669 19.82 -10.31 43.75
C SER A 669 19.43 -11.77 44.04
N LEU A 670 19.99 -12.33 45.12
CA LEU A 670 19.60 -13.66 45.57
C LEU A 670 18.11 -13.73 45.96
N GLU A 671 17.56 -12.66 46.52
CA GLU A 671 16.14 -12.59 46.85
C GLU A 671 15.26 -12.63 45.59
N THR A 672 15.69 -11.95 44.53
CA THR A 672 15.01 -11.97 43.23
C THR A 672 15.03 -13.38 42.63
N ILE A 673 16.17 -14.07 42.65
CA ILE A 673 16.26 -15.47 42.17
C ILE A 673 15.33 -16.40 42.96
N ARG A 674 15.27 -16.28 44.29
CA ARG A 674 14.33 -17.05 45.12
C ARG A 674 12.88 -16.83 44.67
N LYS A 675 12.50 -15.57 44.44
CA LYS A 675 11.16 -15.22 43.96
C LYS A 675 10.87 -15.83 42.59
N ILE A 676 11.79 -15.75 41.64
CA ILE A 676 11.64 -16.35 40.30
C ILE A 676 11.44 -17.86 40.41
N LEU A 677 12.34 -18.56 41.10
CA LEU A 677 12.30 -20.03 41.19
C LEU A 677 11.04 -20.56 41.90
N SER A 678 10.53 -19.83 42.89
CA SER A 678 9.28 -20.20 43.58
C SER A 678 8.02 -20.00 42.73
N ARG A 679 8.09 -19.20 41.66
CA ARG A 679 6.96 -18.89 40.77
C ARG A 679 6.94 -19.70 39.48
N VAL A 680 7.97 -20.52 39.21
CA VAL A 680 8.03 -21.36 38.01
C VAL A 680 6.77 -22.25 37.93
N PRO A 681 5.92 -22.06 36.89
CA PRO A 681 4.65 -22.76 36.78
C PRO A 681 4.79 -24.29 36.81
N ALA A 682 3.80 -24.99 37.35
CA ALA A 682 3.83 -26.44 37.56
C ALA A 682 4.01 -27.21 36.24
N GLU A 683 3.28 -26.75 35.22
CA GLU A 683 3.19 -27.29 33.87
C GLU A 683 4.38 -26.91 32.96
N SER A 684 5.19 -25.93 33.38
CA SER A 684 6.30 -25.42 32.58
C SER A 684 7.47 -26.40 32.54
N LYS A 685 7.80 -26.88 31.33
CA LYS A 685 9.00 -27.68 31.10
C LYS A 685 10.24 -26.82 30.94
N LEU A 686 10.10 -25.65 30.32
CA LEU A 686 11.15 -24.66 30.12
C LEU A 686 10.71 -23.31 30.68
N HIS A 687 11.48 -22.77 31.63
CA HIS A 687 11.30 -21.42 32.14
C HIS A 687 12.50 -20.55 31.72
N LEU A 688 12.24 -19.48 30.96
CA LEU A 688 13.27 -18.57 30.45
C LEU A 688 13.30 -17.30 31.28
N VAL A 689 14.47 -16.91 31.78
CA VAL A 689 14.67 -15.66 32.49
C VAL A 689 15.67 -14.82 31.71
N VAL A 690 15.23 -13.70 31.12
CA VAL A 690 16.13 -12.80 30.38
C VAL A 690 16.48 -11.61 31.25
N THR A 691 17.78 -11.39 31.46
CA THR A 691 18.29 -10.34 32.35
C THR A 691 19.51 -9.61 31.79
N ARG A 692 19.77 -8.40 32.26
CA ARG A 692 20.99 -7.64 31.95
C ARG A 692 22.24 -8.28 32.56
N GLY A 693 22.13 -8.86 33.76
CA GLY A 693 23.29 -9.33 34.53
C GLY A 693 22.98 -10.36 35.60
N LEU A 694 23.93 -11.26 35.84
CA LEU A 694 23.94 -12.21 36.96
C LEU A 694 25.15 -11.98 37.87
N GLN A 695 25.02 -12.34 39.15
CA GLN A 695 26.16 -12.37 40.06
C GLN A 695 27.14 -13.47 39.63
N LYS A 696 28.40 -13.33 40.03
CA LYS A 696 29.44 -14.32 39.73
C LYS A 696 29.21 -15.64 40.46
N GLU A 697 28.68 -15.56 41.67
CA GLU A 697 28.41 -16.69 42.55
C GLU A 697 27.20 -16.34 43.42
N TYR A 698 26.32 -17.31 43.61
CA TYR A 698 25.20 -17.23 44.53
C TYR A 698 25.43 -18.27 45.64
N PHE A 699 25.15 -17.95 46.90
CA PHE A 699 25.40 -18.82 48.07
C PHE A 699 26.88 -19.20 48.32
N ILE A 700 27.55 -18.45 49.19
CA ILE A 700 28.95 -18.70 49.60
C ILE A 700 29.01 -19.58 50.89
N ARG A 701 27.88 -19.91 51.53
CA ARG A 701 27.80 -20.69 52.79
C ARG A 701 26.85 -21.90 52.67
N GLU A 702 27.33 -23.09 53.02
CA GLU A 702 26.62 -24.38 52.90
C GLU A 702 25.29 -24.44 53.67
N GLU A 703 25.23 -23.90 54.89
CA GLU A 703 24.04 -23.95 55.75
C GLU A 703 22.83 -23.22 55.12
N THR A 704 23.09 -22.14 54.39
CA THR A 704 22.06 -21.37 53.67
C THR A 704 21.65 -22.02 52.34
N TYR A 705 22.50 -22.86 51.77
CA TYR A 705 22.25 -23.54 50.50
C TYR A 705 21.30 -24.73 50.67
N ALA A 706 21.54 -25.58 51.68
CA ALA A 706 20.70 -26.75 51.95
C ALA A 706 19.24 -26.38 52.26
N ALA A 707 19.01 -25.24 52.95
CA ALA A 707 17.68 -24.70 53.16
C ALA A 707 17.03 -24.24 51.84
N PHE A 708 17.78 -23.52 51.01
CA PHE A 708 17.32 -23.03 49.71
C PHE A 708 16.92 -24.16 48.73
N VAL A 709 17.73 -25.22 48.64
CA VAL A 709 17.46 -26.41 47.82
C VAL A 709 16.11 -27.05 48.20
N ARG A 710 15.83 -27.17 49.50
CA ARG A 710 14.57 -27.72 50.02
C ARG A 710 13.39 -26.78 49.78
N GLU A 711 13.56 -25.49 50.07
CA GLU A 711 12.50 -24.48 49.92
C GLU A 711 12.01 -24.33 48.48
N HIS A 712 12.91 -24.46 47.51
CA HIS A 712 12.61 -24.22 46.08
C HIS A 712 12.54 -25.51 45.27
N ASN A 713 12.54 -26.68 45.92
CA ASN A 713 12.49 -28.00 45.29
C ASN A 713 13.49 -28.16 44.14
N LEU A 714 14.73 -27.68 44.30
CA LEU A 714 15.76 -27.74 43.24
C LEU A 714 16.06 -29.18 42.78
N ALA A 715 15.73 -30.19 43.57
CA ALA A 715 15.75 -31.60 43.14
C ALA A 715 14.92 -31.87 41.87
N THR A 716 13.89 -31.03 41.61
CA THR A 716 12.96 -31.13 40.48
C THR A 716 13.28 -30.17 39.33
N MET A 717 14.34 -29.36 39.46
CA MET A 717 14.73 -28.35 38.49
C MET A 717 16.21 -28.44 38.13
N ASP A 718 16.51 -28.07 36.90
CA ASP A 718 17.85 -27.93 36.36
C ASP A 718 18.04 -26.45 35.99
N VAL A 719 18.98 -25.77 36.64
CA VAL A 719 19.13 -24.32 36.56
C VAL A 719 20.45 -23.96 35.88
N TYR A 720 20.37 -23.27 34.75
CA TYR A 720 21.52 -22.92 33.92
C TYR A 720 21.57 -21.43 33.63
N ARG A 721 22.76 -20.94 33.29
CA ARG A 721 23.01 -19.62 32.72
C ARG A 721 23.66 -19.71 31.36
N VAL A 722 23.46 -18.67 30.56
CA VAL A 722 24.20 -18.43 29.32
C VAL A 722 24.44 -16.93 29.16
N SER A 723 25.66 -16.57 28.79
CA SER A 723 26.12 -15.18 28.64
C SER A 723 26.88 -14.99 27.33
N CYS A 724 27.26 -13.75 27.03
CA CYS A 724 27.92 -13.44 25.77
C CYS A 724 29.23 -14.22 25.58
N GLY A 725 29.30 -15.03 24.52
CA GLY A 725 30.47 -15.84 24.20
C GLY A 725 30.68 -17.10 25.05
N SER A 726 29.80 -17.40 26.01
CA SER A 726 29.88 -18.60 26.86
C SER A 726 29.00 -19.76 26.34
N LYS A 727 29.23 -20.94 26.91
CA LYS A 727 28.36 -22.11 26.70
C LYS A 727 27.26 -22.11 27.76
N LEU A 728 26.33 -23.06 27.66
CA LEU A 728 25.36 -23.29 28.74
C LEU A 728 26.12 -23.83 29.96
N GLU A 729 26.08 -23.10 31.07
CA GLU A 729 26.84 -23.37 32.29
C GLU A 729 25.90 -23.43 33.48
N GLU A 730 26.23 -24.24 34.48
CA GLU A 730 25.47 -24.22 35.74
C GLU A 730 25.75 -22.91 36.50
N ILE A 731 24.78 -22.49 37.32
CA ILE A 731 24.97 -21.30 38.15
C ILE A 731 25.69 -21.72 39.43
N VAL A 732 26.93 -21.27 39.58
CA VAL A 732 27.76 -21.56 40.76
C VAL A 732 27.01 -21.24 42.05
N GLY A 733 26.85 -22.28 42.87
CA GLY A 733 26.13 -22.28 44.14
C GLY A 733 24.59 -22.34 44.05
N ILE A 734 24.04 -22.71 42.89
CA ILE A 734 22.64 -23.13 42.67
C ILE A 734 22.59 -24.57 42.06
N GLU A 735 23.74 -25.22 41.96
CA GLU A 735 23.96 -26.50 41.28
C GLU A 735 23.30 -27.69 42.01
N ASN A 736 22.51 -28.49 41.29
CA ASN A 736 21.88 -29.66 41.88
C ASN A 736 22.90 -30.81 42.03
N GLN A 737 23.41 -31.01 43.25
CA GLN A 737 24.40 -32.05 43.57
C GLN A 737 23.81 -33.48 43.57
N GLU A 738 22.49 -33.64 43.53
CA GLU A 738 21.83 -34.96 43.46
C GLU A 738 21.48 -35.31 42.00
N LEU A 739 22.47 -35.86 41.30
CA LEU A 739 22.35 -36.14 39.86
C LEU A 739 21.29 -37.20 39.48
N HIS A 740 20.83 -38.11 40.36
CA HIS A 740 20.07 -39.28 39.89
C HIS A 740 18.97 -39.92 40.77
N LYS A 741 18.44 -39.30 41.83
CA LYS A 741 17.39 -39.96 42.64
C LYS A 741 16.26 -39.03 43.08
N VAL A 742 15.25 -38.88 42.23
CA VAL A 742 13.92 -38.44 42.69
C VAL A 742 13.05 -39.69 42.80
N GLN A 743 12.79 -40.16 44.01
CA GLN A 743 11.72 -41.12 44.31
C GLN A 743 10.40 -40.38 44.27
N CYS A 744 9.44 -40.86 43.49
CA CYS A 744 8.07 -40.37 43.55
C CYS A 744 7.13 -41.53 43.89
N MET A 745 6.36 -41.33 44.95
CA MET A 745 5.28 -42.16 45.52
C MET A 745 5.67 -43.11 46.67
N ASP A 746 4.78 -43.14 47.68
CA ASP A 746 4.79 -43.99 48.88
C ASP A 746 4.65 -45.50 48.56
N ASP A 747 4.54 -45.88 47.28
CA ASP A 747 4.36 -47.26 46.81
C ASP A 747 5.68 -47.95 46.41
N GLY A 748 6.82 -47.26 46.54
CA GLY A 748 8.14 -47.81 46.25
C GLY A 748 8.47 -47.94 44.76
N SER A 749 7.66 -47.39 43.85
CA SER A 749 7.97 -47.35 42.42
C SER A 749 8.87 -46.15 42.06
N THR A 750 10.07 -46.41 41.54
CA THR A 750 10.96 -45.35 41.03
C THR A 750 10.56 -44.98 39.60
N LYS A 751 9.79 -43.90 39.43
CA LYS A 751 9.64 -43.20 38.15
C LYS A 751 10.60 -42.02 38.11
N HIS A 752 11.47 -41.93 37.10
CA HIS A 752 12.23 -40.70 36.83
C HIS A 752 11.27 -39.58 36.44
N CYS A 753 10.97 -38.66 37.35
CA CYS A 753 10.29 -37.41 37.01
C CYS A 753 11.22 -36.53 36.16
N GLU A 754 10.74 -36.10 35.00
CA GLU A 754 11.45 -35.18 34.10
C GLU A 754 11.60 -33.83 34.81
N LYS A 755 12.84 -33.43 35.15
CA LYS A 755 13.12 -32.14 35.81
C LYS A 755 12.74 -30.98 34.89
N LYS A 756 12.23 -29.88 35.47
CA LYS A 756 12.02 -28.61 34.75
C LYS A 756 13.36 -27.98 34.42
N LEU A 757 13.45 -27.27 33.30
CA LEU A 757 14.63 -26.55 32.89
C LEU A 757 14.43 -25.05 33.08
N VAL A 758 15.28 -24.41 33.88
CA VAL A 758 15.29 -22.95 34.08
C VAL A 758 16.58 -22.39 33.48
N ILE A 759 16.47 -21.46 32.54
CA ILE A 759 17.63 -20.85 31.87
C ILE A 759 17.63 -19.35 32.09
N PHE A 760 18.69 -18.85 32.72
CA PHE A 760 19.00 -17.43 32.83
C PHE A 760 19.85 -16.99 31.65
N VAL A 761 19.33 -16.08 30.83
CA VAL A 761 19.99 -15.52 29.65
C VAL A 761 20.48 -14.11 29.97
N GLU A 762 21.79 -13.94 29.99
CA GLU A 762 22.47 -12.67 30.30
C GLU A 762 22.83 -11.93 29.00
N ILE A 763 22.15 -10.81 28.73
CA ILE A 763 22.29 -10.05 27.46
C ILE A 763 23.25 -8.85 27.56
N GLY A 764 23.72 -8.54 28.77
CA GLY A 764 24.65 -7.44 29.08
C GLY A 764 23.99 -6.08 29.28
N ASN A 765 24.77 -5.11 29.77
CA ASN A 765 24.30 -3.79 30.24
C ASN A 765 23.93 -2.76 29.14
N GLY A 766 23.94 -3.15 27.86
CA GLY A 766 23.56 -2.24 26.77
C GLY A 766 22.05 -2.03 26.75
N ARG A 767 21.59 -0.78 26.91
CA ARG A 767 20.16 -0.41 26.79
C ARG A 767 19.60 -0.78 25.41
N ILE A 768 18.34 -1.22 25.36
CA ILE A 768 17.61 -1.71 24.17
C ILE A 768 16.49 -0.73 23.77
#